data_AF-A0A9P1FW32-F1
#
_entry.id   AF-A0A9P1FW32-F1
#
_cell.length_a   1.000
_cell.length_b   1.000
_cell.length_c   1.000
_cell.angle_alpha   90.00
_cell.angle_beta   90.00
_cell.angle_gamma   90.00
#
_symmetry.space_group_name_H-M   'P 1'
#
loop_
_entity.id
_entity.type
_entity.pdbx_description
1 polymer ?
#
loop_
_entity_poly.entity_id
_entity_poly.type
_entity_poly.pdbx_seq_one_letter_code
_entity_poly.pdbx_strand_id
1 'polypeptide(L)'
;MAVKPLAGSRAVVYDVRPHIIDGQLGRLSSVEELQASSVKRAILAAGAAAAFAFSNRRRKSRLHLHSAISWQDLVRRSDVPEKPREFCASWGCGCAGGRKPYPYTKEEDYFRSHPAAAVLATWCHGLELRPSMWAGEPRGYRTRGKLAVGGGRSGIVIGLFKRGTWKVLPVAGCVVNHPRLMMAVQRVQQLLKRLDIRPFDHDASLEDLETAAVRYLELTLERGSGLVQLAIVWNGGEQVNPRVEALLQELWASDASDRHSFWHSIWVHWRDPDPALLRAIHSKRAEAWQQVRPLRGSGHVVECLDGLHFSFGPASFQQVNLQVFEKILQDMKLALMELLGDIGRNDDGRLRILELCSGVGVIGLSLAHAASQDLKVSLLSTDVNPNCADLFHENAKRTFPEEQDCDVKFSACTAAEALAALASDGADVLVIDPPRRGLADRRLRQRLEGGEDQAAAICNSGVQAVIYMSCGHDSFMADAERLMSGTNAGAFQLKSLSCYDMFPYTPHLEILGIFRRNQGTRPAIRRDVRANTVQAQADQGQKLQCQFIIGIEQDRAFNVKQRLLGTRGHHVKLIAQRADCKLRLRGWGSGFKEGPRRRESMDPLMLCISSKNESKHREAVELVQGLVEDVYQQYRSFKDARGEVAPELKVQINHGPRPGSRTRWTT
;
A
#
# COMPACT_ATOMS: atom_id res chain seq x y z
N MET A 1 32.92 2.77 -32.40
CA MET A 1 32.47 1.79 -33.41
C MET A 1 30.94 1.77 -33.38
N ALA A 2 30.31 2.10 -34.50
CA ALA A 2 28.86 2.22 -34.63
C ALA A 2 28.18 0.84 -34.64
N VAL A 3 27.10 0.68 -33.88
CA VAL A 3 26.23 -0.50 -33.93
C VAL A 3 24.94 -0.11 -34.65
N LYS A 4 24.64 -0.81 -35.76
CA LYS A 4 23.44 -0.65 -36.58
C LYS A 4 22.17 -1.11 -35.83
N PRO A 5 20.99 -0.54 -36.13
CA PRO A 5 19.72 -0.96 -35.54
C PRO A 5 19.16 -2.20 -36.26
N LEU A 6 18.60 -3.14 -35.50
CA LEU A 6 17.77 -4.23 -36.03
C LEU A 6 16.32 -3.76 -36.05
N ALA A 7 15.77 -3.67 -37.26
CA ALA A 7 14.39 -3.32 -37.55
C ALA A 7 13.47 -4.56 -37.47
N GLY A 8 12.21 -4.31 -37.06
CA GLY A 8 11.05 -5.04 -37.61
C GLY A 8 10.35 -6.02 -36.66
N SER A 9 9.39 -5.53 -35.88
CA SER A 9 8.26 -6.33 -35.40
C SER A 9 6.98 -5.86 -36.09
N ARG A 10 6.53 -6.59 -37.12
CA ARG A 10 5.17 -6.46 -37.65
C ARG A 10 4.22 -7.17 -36.69
N ALA A 11 3.21 -6.45 -36.20
CA ALA A 11 2.07 -7.06 -35.52
C ALA A 11 1.29 -7.92 -36.52
N VAL A 12 1.02 -9.17 -36.15
CA VAL A 12 0.04 -10.02 -36.84
C VAL A 12 -1.15 -10.14 -35.89
N VAL A 13 -2.26 -9.50 -36.25
CA VAL A 13 -3.56 -9.65 -35.58
C VAL A 13 -4.23 -10.88 -36.18
N TYR A 14 -4.48 -11.91 -35.36
CA TYR A 14 -5.35 -13.01 -35.74
C TYR A 14 -6.72 -12.82 -35.10
N ASP A 15 -7.73 -12.68 -35.96
CA ASP A 15 -9.15 -12.83 -35.61
C ASP A 15 -9.46 -14.34 -35.53
N VAL A 16 -9.95 -14.81 -34.38
CA VAL A 16 -10.35 -16.21 -34.21
C VAL A 16 -11.74 -16.25 -33.57
N ARG A 17 -12.74 -16.54 -34.40
CA ARG A 17 -14.10 -16.90 -33.97
C ARG A 17 -14.08 -18.24 -33.21
N PRO A 18 -14.97 -18.44 -32.22
CA PRO A 18 -15.00 -19.68 -31.45
C PRO A 18 -15.54 -20.85 -32.28
N HIS A 19 -14.72 -21.88 -32.46
CA HIS A 19 -15.18 -23.21 -32.85
C HIS A 19 -15.75 -23.91 -31.62
N ILE A 20 -17.07 -24.09 -31.62
CA ILE A 20 -17.78 -25.01 -30.72
C ILE A 20 -17.41 -26.42 -31.13
N ILE A 21 -16.81 -27.19 -30.23
CA ILE A 21 -16.59 -28.63 -30.39
C ILE A 21 -17.79 -29.34 -29.78
N ASP A 22 -18.62 -29.88 -30.67
CA ASP A 22 -19.64 -30.89 -30.38
C ASP A 22 -18.95 -32.21 -29.99
N GLY A 23 -19.39 -32.87 -28.91
CA GLY A 23 -18.82 -34.16 -28.55
C GLY A 23 -19.23 -34.74 -27.19
N GLN A 24 -20.39 -35.40 -27.18
CA GLN A 24 -20.81 -36.49 -26.27
C GLN A 24 -21.28 -36.13 -24.84
N LEU A 25 -22.57 -35.77 -24.78
CA LEU A 25 -23.44 -35.92 -23.63
C LEU A 25 -23.90 -37.37 -23.49
N GLY A 26 -23.48 -38.03 -22.40
CA GLY A 26 -24.11 -39.22 -21.86
C GLY A 26 -25.25 -38.85 -20.91
N ARG A 27 -26.44 -39.33 -21.24
CA ARG A 27 -27.73 -39.22 -20.53
C ARG A 27 -27.66 -39.17 -18.99
N LEU A 28 -28.26 -38.14 -18.41
CA LEU A 28 -29.14 -38.27 -17.24
C LEU A 28 -30.36 -37.37 -17.44
N SER A 29 -31.51 -38.01 -17.43
CA SER A 29 -32.85 -37.47 -17.64
C SER A 29 -33.47 -36.99 -16.34
N SER A 30 -34.12 -35.81 -16.44
CA SER A 30 -35.28 -35.29 -15.68
C SER A 30 -35.01 -34.03 -14.87
N VAL A 31 -35.59 -32.95 -15.39
CA VAL A 31 -35.83 -31.66 -14.75
C VAL A 31 -37.04 -31.80 -13.83
N GLU A 32 -36.93 -31.39 -12.56
CA GLU A 32 -37.94 -30.59 -11.85
C GLU A 32 -37.49 -30.23 -10.41
N GLU A 33 -37.45 -28.92 -10.17
CA GLU A 33 -37.68 -28.16 -8.92
C GLU A 33 -36.93 -28.50 -7.61
N LEU A 34 -36.04 -27.58 -7.19
CA LEU A 34 -36.01 -27.06 -5.81
C LEU A 34 -35.25 -25.71 -5.77
N GLN A 35 -36.02 -24.63 -5.60
CA GLN A 35 -35.51 -23.31 -5.27
C GLN A 35 -35.06 -23.22 -3.79
N ALA A 36 -34.11 -22.31 -3.57
CA ALA A 36 -33.82 -21.59 -2.33
C ALA A 36 -32.94 -22.26 -1.25
N SER A 37 -31.76 -21.66 -1.08
CA SER A 37 -30.95 -21.55 0.15
C SER A 37 -30.29 -22.82 0.68
N SER A 38 -28.95 -22.89 0.61
CA SER A 38 -28.02 -23.47 1.62
C SER A 38 -26.58 -23.72 1.13
N VAL A 39 -26.23 -23.41 -0.12
CA VAL A 39 -24.89 -23.68 -0.69
C VAL A 39 -23.77 -22.76 -0.16
N LYS A 40 -24.03 -21.84 0.78
CA LYS A 40 -23.06 -20.82 1.23
C LYS A 40 -22.31 -21.09 2.54
N ARG A 41 -22.33 -22.29 3.15
CA ARG A 41 -21.61 -22.54 4.42
C ARG A 41 -20.84 -23.87 4.61
N ALA A 42 -20.80 -24.82 3.68
CA ALA A 42 -20.32 -26.17 4.02
C ALA A 42 -18.87 -26.55 3.63
N ILE A 43 -18.12 -25.83 2.79
CA ILE A 43 -16.74 -26.27 2.42
C ILE A 43 -15.76 -25.09 2.43
N LEU A 44 -15.62 -24.46 3.59
CA LEU A 44 -14.50 -23.59 3.94
C LEU A 44 -13.93 -23.92 5.34
N ALA A 45 -14.22 -25.11 5.87
CA ALA A 45 -13.70 -25.56 7.17
C ALA A 45 -13.55 -27.09 7.23
N ALA A 46 -12.49 -27.64 6.64
CA ALA A 46 -11.93 -28.94 7.02
C ALA A 46 -10.46 -29.04 6.55
N GLY A 47 -9.57 -28.42 7.32
CA GLY A 47 -8.18 -28.88 7.38
C GLY A 47 -8.09 -30.15 8.23
N ALA A 48 -7.18 -31.04 7.86
CA ALA A 48 -6.70 -32.20 8.62
C ALA A 48 -7.68 -33.38 8.84
N ALA A 49 -7.52 -34.44 8.03
CA ALA A 49 -7.33 -35.83 8.50
C ALA A 49 -7.35 -36.81 7.30
N ALA A 50 -6.17 -37.23 6.86
CA ALA A 50 -6.00 -38.56 6.26
C ALA A 50 -4.81 -39.22 6.95
N ALA A 51 -5.04 -39.58 8.21
CA ALA A 51 -4.21 -40.52 8.96
C ALA A 51 -5.16 -41.40 9.77
N PHE A 52 -5.27 -42.68 9.42
CA PHE A 52 -4.89 -43.79 10.29
C PHE A 52 -5.23 -45.15 9.68
N ALA A 53 -4.25 -46.06 9.66
CA ALA A 53 -4.40 -47.40 10.22
C ALA A 53 -3.01 -47.96 10.55
N PHE A 54 -2.76 -48.08 11.85
CA PHE A 54 -1.59 -48.71 12.46
C PHE A 54 -1.77 -50.24 12.40
N SER A 55 -0.77 -51.02 11.97
CA SER A 55 -0.30 -52.16 12.78
C SER A 55 1.09 -52.66 12.32
N ASN A 56 2.03 -52.52 13.25
CA ASN A 56 3.12 -53.41 13.63
C ASN A 56 3.93 -54.29 12.63
N ARG A 57 5.24 -54.26 12.92
CA ARG A 57 6.32 -55.25 12.70
C ARG A 57 7.09 -55.22 11.37
N ARG A 58 8.31 -54.68 11.51
CA ARG A 58 9.62 -55.26 11.15
C ARG A 58 9.77 -55.93 9.77
N ARG A 59 10.80 -55.43 9.09
CA ARG A 59 11.70 -56.05 8.09
C ARG A 59 11.17 -56.18 6.65
N LYS A 60 11.87 -55.44 5.78
CA LYS A 60 12.42 -55.81 4.46
C LYS A 60 11.68 -56.94 3.70
N SER A 61 11.06 -56.56 2.58
CA SER A 61 11.38 -57.03 1.21
C SER A 61 10.27 -56.55 0.27
N ARG A 62 10.59 -55.67 -0.69
CA ARG A 62 10.75 -56.02 -2.12
C ARG A 62 9.57 -56.83 -2.67
N LEU A 63 8.74 -56.18 -3.48
CA LEU A 63 8.42 -56.70 -4.80
C LEU A 63 8.33 -55.54 -5.81
N HIS A 64 8.89 -55.80 -6.98
CA HIS A 64 9.11 -54.89 -8.09
C HIS A 64 7.86 -54.73 -8.96
N LEU A 65 7.67 -53.55 -9.53
CA LEU A 65 7.40 -53.45 -10.97
C LEU A 65 7.90 -52.11 -11.51
N HIS A 66 8.60 -52.23 -12.63
CA HIS A 66 9.53 -51.27 -13.22
C HIS A 66 8.81 -50.22 -14.08
N SER A 67 9.12 -48.95 -13.84
CA SER A 67 9.41 -47.96 -14.90
C SER A 67 10.14 -46.77 -14.26
N ALA A 68 11.37 -47.02 -13.80
CA ALA A 68 12.27 -45.99 -13.33
C ALA A 68 12.95 -45.35 -14.54
N ILE A 69 12.52 -44.15 -14.91
CA ILE A 69 13.44 -43.18 -15.50
C ILE A 69 13.87 -42.29 -14.34
N SER A 70 15.12 -42.47 -13.92
CA SER A 70 15.75 -41.62 -12.92
C SER A 70 15.96 -40.23 -13.54
N TRP A 71 15.67 -39.16 -12.80
CA TRP A 71 15.93 -37.78 -13.22
C TRP A 71 17.44 -37.47 -13.42
N GLN A 72 18.33 -38.44 -13.20
CA GLN A 72 19.79 -38.28 -13.34
C GLN A 72 20.32 -38.62 -14.75
N ASP A 73 19.49 -39.11 -15.68
CA ASP A 73 19.95 -39.64 -16.98
C ASP A 73 19.62 -38.80 -18.23
N LEU A 74 19.12 -37.56 -18.10
CA LEU A 74 19.04 -36.64 -19.24
C LEU A 74 19.83 -35.36 -18.96
N VAL A 75 21.05 -35.31 -19.51
CA VAL A 75 21.71 -34.14 -20.15
C VAL A 75 23.17 -34.53 -20.34
N ARG A 76 23.53 -34.96 -21.57
CA ARG A 76 24.92 -34.99 -22.03
C ARG A 76 25.27 -33.63 -22.66
N ARG A 77 26.44 -33.17 -22.22
CA ARG A 77 27.26 -31.99 -22.56
C ARG A 77 27.12 -31.41 -23.97
N SER A 78 26.88 -30.10 -24.01
CA SER A 78 27.68 -29.13 -24.78
C SER A 78 27.44 -27.72 -24.20
N ASP A 79 28.49 -27.16 -23.58
CA ASP A 79 28.74 -25.74 -23.24
C ASP A 79 27.73 -24.92 -22.42
N VAL A 80 27.61 -25.21 -21.10
CA VAL A 80 26.96 -24.29 -20.14
C VAL A 80 27.80 -24.19 -18.85
N PRO A 81 28.18 -22.98 -18.38
CA PRO A 81 28.96 -22.79 -17.15
C PRO A 81 28.16 -23.15 -15.88
N GLU A 82 28.86 -23.78 -14.92
CA GLU A 82 28.55 -24.17 -13.53
C GLU A 82 27.08 -24.18 -13.01
N LYS A 83 26.70 -25.33 -12.39
CA LYS A 83 25.41 -25.56 -11.69
C LYS A 83 25.04 -24.44 -10.69
N PRO A 84 23.76 -24.02 -10.57
CA PRO A 84 23.32 -23.12 -9.51
C PRO A 84 23.49 -23.78 -8.13
N ARG A 85 24.17 -23.08 -7.22
CA ARG A 85 24.41 -23.53 -5.85
C ARG A 85 23.11 -23.57 -5.03
N GLU A 86 23.02 -24.50 -4.07
CA GLU A 86 21.88 -24.76 -3.16
C GLU A 86 21.36 -23.52 -2.37
N PHE A 87 22.12 -22.42 -2.36
CA PHE A 87 21.83 -21.22 -1.57
C PHE A 87 20.46 -20.58 -1.89
N CYS A 88 20.01 -20.58 -3.15
CA CYS A 88 18.76 -19.88 -3.49
C CYS A 88 17.48 -20.58 -3.04
N ALA A 89 17.51 -21.91 -2.90
CA ALA A 89 16.43 -22.64 -2.24
C ALA A 89 16.28 -22.21 -0.77
N SER A 90 17.41 -21.93 -0.11
CA SER A 90 17.43 -21.46 1.28
C SER A 90 16.88 -20.04 1.46
N TRP A 91 16.93 -19.20 0.41
CA TRP A 91 16.28 -17.88 0.39
C TRP A 91 14.76 -17.96 0.17
N GLY A 92 14.27 -19.07 -0.41
CA GLY A 92 12.88 -19.15 -0.90
C GLY A 92 12.63 -18.34 -2.18
N CYS A 93 13.69 -17.84 -2.83
CA CYS A 93 13.62 -17.02 -4.04
C CYS A 93 13.38 -17.86 -5.32
N GLY A 94 13.32 -19.19 -5.24
CA GLY A 94 13.00 -20.06 -6.40
C GLY A 94 14.08 -20.17 -7.49
N CYS A 95 15.03 -19.24 -7.55
CA CYS A 95 15.99 -19.09 -8.66
C CYS A 95 16.96 -20.26 -8.89
N ALA A 96 17.25 -21.07 -7.86
CA ALA A 96 18.06 -22.30 -7.99
C ALA A 96 17.23 -23.59 -7.93
N GLY A 97 15.94 -23.51 -7.61
CA GLY A 97 15.06 -24.68 -7.42
C GLY A 97 14.48 -25.24 -8.72
N GLY A 98 15.07 -24.91 -9.88
CA GLY A 98 14.52 -25.28 -11.18
C GLY A 98 13.16 -24.66 -11.49
N ARG A 99 12.66 -23.70 -10.68
CA ARG A 99 11.55 -22.85 -11.12
C ARG A 99 12.06 -22.08 -12.31
N LYS A 100 11.60 -22.47 -13.51
CA LYS A 100 11.81 -21.64 -14.69
C LYS A 100 11.29 -20.24 -14.32
N PRO A 101 12.03 -19.16 -14.63
CA PRO A 101 11.38 -17.84 -14.61
C PRO A 101 10.15 -18.02 -15.46
N TYR A 102 8.97 -17.62 -15.01
CA TYR A 102 7.70 -17.85 -15.69
C TYR A 102 7.76 -17.26 -17.11
N PRO A 103 8.24 -17.99 -18.14
CA PRO A 103 8.59 -17.39 -19.41
C PRO A 103 7.40 -17.68 -20.28
N TYR A 104 6.26 -17.11 -19.90
CA TYR A 104 5.04 -17.42 -20.59
C TYR A 104 5.04 -16.65 -21.90
N THR A 105 5.10 -17.39 -22.99
CA THR A 105 4.82 -16.87 -24.33
C THR A 105 3.34 -16.47 -24.48
N LYS A 106 2.49 -16.89 -23.53
CA LYS A 106 1.06 -16.56 -23.44
C LYS A 106 0.67 -16.16 -22.01
N GLU A 107 0.11 -14.96 -21.88
CA GLU A 107 -0.41 -14.39 -20.62
C GLU A 107 -1.26 -15.36 -19.77
N GLU A 108 -2.12 -16.16 -20.41
CA GLU A 108 -3.01 -17.13 -19.75
C GLU A 108 -2.25 -18.21 -18.96
N ASP A 109 -1.05 -18.57 -19.41
CA ASP A 109 -0.22 -19.53 -18.70
C ASP A 109 0.37 -18.92 -17.42
N TYR A 110 0.60 -17.59 -17.40
CA TYR A 110 1.02 -16.86 -16.20
C TYR A 110 -0.07 -16.88 -15.15
N PHE A 111 -1.29 -16.51 -15.53
CA PHE A 111 -2.43 -16.52 -14.63
C PHE A 111 -2.74 -17.91 -14.06
N ARG A 112 -2.51 -19.00 -14.82
CA ARG A 112 -2.73 -20.37 -14.34
C ARG A 112 -1.71 -20.88 -13.33
N SER A 113 -0.51 -20.32 -13.32
CA SER A 113 0.66 -20.90 -12.66
C SER A 113 1.18 -20.05 -11.49
N HIS A 114 0.97 -18.73 -11.54
CA HIS A 114 1.38 -17.82 -10.49
C HIS A 114 0.25 -17.68 -9.46
N PRO A 115 0.45 -18.06 -8.18
CA PRO A 115 -0.64 -18.13 -7.20
C PRO A 115 -1.43 -16.83 -7.03
N ALA A 116 -0.75 -15.69 -6.90
CA ALA A 116 -1.43 -14.39 -6.78
C ALA A 116 -2.18 -13.99 -8.05
N ALA A 117 -1.64 -14.36 -9.22
CA ALA A 117 -2.26 -14.01 -10.50
C ALA A 117 -3.54 -14.85 -10.69
N ALA A 118 -3.50 -16.15 -10.36
CA ALA A 118 -4.67 -17.02 -10.41
C ALA A 118 -5.84 -16.50 -9.55
N VAL A 119 -5.54 -16.02 -8.35
CA VAL A 119 -6.52 -15.39 -7.46
C VAL A 119 -7.12 -14.14 -8.10
N LEU A 120 -6.28 -13.24 -8.62
CA LEU A 120 -6.75 -12.02 -9.28
C LEU A 120 -7.58 -12.31 -10.54
N ALA A 121 -7.19 -13.29 -11.36
CA ALA A 121 -7.96 -13.69 -12.53
C ALA A 121 -9.36 -14.19 -12.16
N THR A 122 -9.47 -14.98 -11.09
CA THR A 122 -10.75 -15.45 -10.59
C THR A 122 -11.61 -14.30 -10.06
N TRP A 123 -11.01 -13.36 -9.33
CA TRP A 123 -11.69 -12.19 -8.81
C TRP A 123 -12.18 -11.26 -9.93
N CYS A 124 -11.32 -10.96 -10.91
CA CYS A 124 -11.67 -10.15 -12.09
C CYS A 124 -12.77 -10.78 -12.94
N HIS A 125 -12.79 -12.12 -13.08
CA HIS A 125 -13.87 -12.82 -13.79
C HIS A 125 -15.25 -12.54 -13.16
N GLY A 126 -15.31 -12.47 -11.83
CA GLY A 126 -16.54 -12.08 -11.10
C GLY A 126 -16.95 -10.62 -11.31
N LEU A 127 -16.07 -9.79 -11.86
CA LEU A 127 -16.31 -8.38 -12.19
C LEU A 127 -16.48 -8.15 -13.71
N GLU A 128 -16.54 -9.23 -14.50
CA GLU A 128 -16.53 -9.17 -15.98
C GLU A 128 -15.31 -8.42 -16.56
N LEU A 129 -14.19 -8.43 -15.83
CA LEU A 129 -12.93 -7.82 -16.23
C LEU A 129 -11.93 -8.90 -16.64
N ARG A 130 -11.12 -8.60 -17.67
CA ARG A 130 -9.95 -9.40 -18.03
C ARG A 130 -8.69 -8.69 -17.52
N PRO A 131 -7.94 -9.28 -16.56
CA PRO A 131 -6.69 -8.70 -16.14
C PRO A 131 -5.62 -8.90 -17.22
N SER A 132 -4.72 -7.92 -17.36
CA SER A 132 -3.53 -8.06 -18.20
C SER A 132 -2.30 -8.47 -17.38
N MET A 133 -1.28 -9.02 -18.04
CA MET A 133 -0.01 -9.42 -17.43
C MET A 133 1.17 -8.99 -18.29
N TRP A 134 2.19 -8.43 -17.64
CA TRP A 134 3.46 -8.09 -18.27
C TRP A 134 4.65 -8.55 -17.44
N ALA A 135 5.68 -9.10 -18.09
CA ALA A 135 6.90 -9.54 -17.41
C ALA A 135 8.14 -9.02 -18.17
N GLY A 136 9.14 -8.58 -17.41
CA GLY A 136 10.44 -8.13 -17.94
C GLY A 136 11.49 -9.24 -17.96
N GLU A 137 12.74 -8.86 -18.17
CA GLU A 137 13.89 -9.77 -18.12
C GLU A 137 14.01 -10.37 -16.69
N PRO A 138 13.98 -11.70 -16.53
CA PRO A 138 14.03 -12.32 -15.22
C PRO A 138 15.43 -12.35 -14.58
N ARG A 139 16.51 -12.06 -15.31
CA ARG A 139 17.89 -12.13 -14.78
C ARG A 139 18.58 -10.78 -14.80
N GLY A 140 19.39 -10.50 -13.79
CA GLY A 140 20.16 -9.26 -13.70
C GLY A 140 19.32 -7.99 -13.59
N TYR A 141 17.99 -8.09 -13.48
CA TYR A 141 17.07 -6.95 -13.43
C TYR A 141 17.23 -6.12 -12.17
N ARG A 142 17.70 -6.73 -11.07
CA ARG A 142 17.75 -6.08 -9.76
C ARG A 142 18.94 -5.14 -9.69
N THR A 143 18.66 -3.85 -9.89
CA THR A 143 19.65 -2.76 -9.89
C THR A 143 19.87 -2.15 -8.51
N ARG A 144 19.06 -2.52 -7.50
CA ARG A 144 19.24 -2.10 -6.11
C ARG A 144 19.16 -3.27 -5.13
N GLY A 145 20.13 -3.33 -4.21
CA GLY A 145 20.27 -4.39 -3.22
C GLY A 145 20.54 -3.85 -1.83
N LYS A 146 19.86 -4.40 -0.82
CA LYS A 146 20.15 -4.18 0.61
C LYS A 146 20.62 -5.50 1.19
N LEU A 147 21.89 -5.57 1.56
CA LEU A 147 22.56 -6.83 1.87
C LEU A 147 23.12 -6.76 3.29
N ALA A 148 22.71 -7.71 4.14
CA ALA A 148 23.28 -7.90 5.46
C ALA A 148 24.73 -8.36 5.36
N VAL A 149 25.56 -7.92 6.30
CA VAL A 149 26.94 -8.36 6.47
C VAL A 149 27.01 -9.17 7.76
N GLY A 150 27.44 -10.43 7.66
CA GLY A 150 27.46 -11.37 8.77
C GLY A 150 28.70 -12.24 8.80
N GLY A 151 28.88 -12.97 9.90
CA GLY A 151 29.94 -13.96 10.06
C GLY A 151 29.61 -15.30 9.40
N GLY A 152 30.62 -15.96 8.85
CA GLY A 152 30.55 -17.33 8.34
C GLY A 152 31.81 -18.13 8.67
N ARG A 153 31.80 -19.44 8.41
CA ARG A 153 32.92 -20.35 8.71
C ARG A 153 34.27 -19.93 8.09
N SER A 154 34.23 -19.20 6.97
CA SER A 154 35.40 -18.78 6.20
C SER A 154 35.66 -17.27 6.26
N GLY A 155 35.07 -16.56 7.23
CA GLY A 155 35.19 -15.11 7.40
C GLY A 155 33.88 -14.37 7.12
N ILE A 156 33.97 -13.23 6.44
CA ILE A 156 32.84 -12.31 6.22
C ILE A 156 31.93 -12.83 5.11
N VAL A 157 30.62 -12.74 5.31
CA VAL A 157 29.58 -13.10 4.34
C VAL A 157 28.69 -11.89 4.09
N ILE A 158 28.42 -11.58 2.82
CA ILE A 158 27.50 -10.51 2.42
C ILE A 158 26.34 -11.13 1.65
N GLY A 159 25.12 -10.83 2.07
CA GLY A 159 23.93 -11.30 1.39
C GLY A 159 22.63 -11.02 2.13
N LEU A 160 21.70 -11.98 2.16
CA LEU A 160 20.39 -11.82 2.80
C LEU A 160 20.31 -12.68 4.08
N PHE A 161 19.16 -12.72 4.76
CA PHE A 161 18.95 -13.67 5.87
C PHE A 161 18.26 -14.95 5.43
N LYS A 162 18.75 -16.10 5.89
CA LYS A 162 18.07 -17.38 5.68
C LYS A 162 16.68 -17.28 6.33
N ARG A 163 15.64 -17.69 5.60
CA ARG A 163 14.24 -17.58 6.05
C ARG A 163 14.07 -18.10 7.49
N GLY A 164 13.52 -17.24 8.35
CA GLY A 164 13.25 -17.56 9.76
C GLY A 164 14.45 -17.44 10.71
N THR A 165 15.60 -16.93 10.26
CA THR A 165 16.83 -16.82 11.09
C THR A 165 17.58 -15.51 10.79
N TRP A 166 18.59 -15.17 11.61
CA TRP A 166 19.54 -14.07 11.35
C TRP A 166 20.83 -14.53 10.66
N LYS A 167 20.87 -15.79 10.22
CA LYS A 167 22.03 -16.33 9.51
C LYS A 167 22.13 -15.72 8.12
N VAL A 168 23.22 -15.01 7.85
CA VAL A 168 23.50 -14.47 6.52
C VAL A 168 23.96 -15.59 5.58
N LEU A 169 23.36 -15.69 4.40
CA LEU A 169 23.88 -16.54 3.30
C LEU A 169 24.48 -15.65 2.19
N PRO A 170 25.46 -16.14 1.43
CA PRO A 170 26.05 -15.34 0.36
C PRO A 170 25.07 -15.12 -0.79
N VAL A 171 25.08 -13.92 -1.37
CA VAL A 171 24.38 -13.64 -2.64
C VAL A 171 25.28 -13.80 -3.87
N ALA A 172 26.53 -14.23 -3.69
CA ALA A 172 27.43 -14.52 -4.80
C ALA A 172 26.81 -15.55 -5.77
N GLY A 173 26.75 -15.20 -7.06
CA GLY A 173 26.11 -16.03 -8.10
C GLY A 173 24.59 -15.92 -8.16
N CYS A 174 23.98 -14.97 -7.46
CA CYS A 174 22.54 -14.72 -7.56
C CYS A 174 22.17 -14.16 -8.94
N VAL A 175 21.35 -14.91 -9.69
CA VAL A 175 20.98 -14.58 -11.08
C VAL A 175 20.05 -13.37 -11.21
N VAL A 176 19.38 -12.95 -10.13
CA VAL A 176 18.45 -11.80 -10.17
C VAL A 176 19.19 -10.47 -10.02
N ASN A 177 20.28 -10.45 -9.25
CA ASN A 177 21.08 -9.24 -9.02
C ASN A 177 21.87 -8.89 -10.28
N HIS A 178 21.90 -7.61 -10.62
CA HIS A 178 22.74 -7.15 -11.70
C HIS A 178 24.21 -7.52 -11.44
N PRO A 179 24.96 -8.06 -12.44
CA PRO A 179 26.34 -8.50 -12.27
C PRO A 179 27.26 -7.45 -11.65
N ARG A 180 27.04 -6.17 -12.00
CA ARG A 180 27.80 -5.03 -11.45
C ARG A 180 27.66 -4.91 -9.92
N LEU A 181 26.48 -5.16 -9.37
CA LEU A 181 26.29 -5.17 -7.91
C LEU A 181 27.05 -6.34 -7.26
N MET A 182 27.10 -7.49 -7.92
CA MET A 182 27.84 -8.65 -7.41
C MET A 182 29.35 -8.43 -7.42
N MET A 183 29.87 -7.71 -8.43
CA MET A 183 31.27 -7.25 -8.43
C MET A 183 31.53 -6.30 -7.26
N ALA A 184 30.61 -5.37 -6.99
CA ALA A 184 30.72 -4.44 -5.86
C ALA A 184 30.78 -5.19 -4.52
N VAL A 185 29.89 -6.18 -4.32
CA VAL A 185 29.90 -7.06 -3.15
C VAL A 185 31.25 -7.75 -2.98
N GLN A 186 31.80 -8.34 -4.05
CA GLN A 186 33.10 -9.02 -3.99
C GLN A 186 34.23 -8.07 -3.59
N ARG A 187 34.28 -6.87 -4.19
CA ARG A 187 35.28 -5.84 -3.87
C ARG A 187 35.20 -5.45 -2.39
N VAL A 188 34.02 -5.11 -1.90
CA VAL A 188 33.84 -4.74 -0.47
C VAL A 188 34.19 -5.91 0.44
N GLN A 189 33.75 -7.13 0.15
CA GLN A 189 34.05 -8.32 0.95
C GLN A 189 35.56 -8.56 1.10
N GLN A 190 36.34 -8.39 0.02
CA GLN A 190 37.80 -8.53 0.05
C GLN A 190 38.45 -7.45 0.92
N LEU A 191 37.98 -6.20 0.81
CA LEU A 191 38.48 -5.09 1.61
C LEU A 191 38.18 -5.27 3.10
N LEU A 192 36.95 -5.63 3.44
CA LEU A 192 36.58 -5.91 4.84
C LEU A 192 37.46 -7.00 5.44
N LYS A 193 37.76 -8.06 4.68
CA LYS A 193 38.66 -9.13 5.12
C LYS A 193 40.11 -8.65 5.29
N ARG A 194 40.62 -7.87 4.33
CA ARG A 194 42.02 -7.35 4.36
C ARG A 194 42.24 -6.36 5.51
N LEU A 195 41.24 -5.53 5.80
CA LEU A 195 41.29 -4.51 6.85
C LEU A 195 40.85 -5.02 8.23
N ASP A 196 40.61 -6.34 8.37
CA ASP A 196 40.12 -6.97 9.61
C ASP A 196 38.83 -6.33 10.14
N ILE A 197 37.94 -5.85 9.26
CA ILE A 197 36.68 -5.23 9.68
C ILE A 197 35.67 -6.32 10.03
N ARG A 198 35.15 -6.29 11.26
CA ARG A 198 34.21 -7.30 11.74
C ARG A 198 32.77 -7.00 11.29
N PRO A 199 32.00 -8.04 10.91
CA PRO A 199 30.57 -7.91 10.68
C PRO A 199 29.82 -7.70 11.99
N PHE A 200 28.63 -7.09 11.90
CA PHE A 200 27.70 -7.02 13.01
C PHE A 200 27.22 -8.43 13.39
N ASP A 201 27.28 -8.75 14.68
CA ASP A 201 26.78 -10.02 15.20
C ASP A 201 25.35 -9.84 15.73
N HIS A 202 24.42 -10.58 15.15
CA HIS A 202 23.00 -10.54 15.52
C HIS A 202 22.68 -11.33 16.79
N ASP A 203 23.58 -12.21 17.23
CA ASP A 203 23.43 -13.06 18.41
C ASP A 203 24.26 -12.55 19.61
N ALA A 204 24.99 -11.44 19.44
CA ALA A 204 25.83 -10.85 20.48
C ALA A 204 25.02 -10.13 21.58
N SER A 205 25.65 -9.93 22.74
CA SER A 205 25.01 -9.31 23.90
C SER A 205 24.74 -7.82 23.68
N LEU A 206 23.88 -7.20 24.49
CA LEU A 206 23.60 -5.75 24.39
C LEU A 206 24.87 -4.90 24.56
N GLU A 207 25.85 -5.37 25.34
CA GLU A 207 27.15 -4.71 25.54
C GLU A 207 28.03 -4.79 24.28
N ASP A 208 27.90 -5.85 23.47
CA ASP A 208 28.62 -6.00 22.20
C ASP A 208 28.04 -5.13 21.07
N LEU A 209 26.80 -4.62 21.22
CA LEU A 209 26.15 -3.74 20.25
C LEU A 209 26.81 -2.36 20.14
N GLU A 210 27.66 -1.99 21.09
CA GLU A 210 28.43 -0.73 21.05
C GLU A 210 29.72 -0.88 20.22
N THR A 211 30.09 -2.11 19.83
CA THR A 211 31.26 -2.34 18.99
C THR A 211 30.98 -1.92 17.54
N ALA A 212 31.85 -1.04 17.04
CA ALA A 212 31.74 -0.48 15.71
C ALA A 212 31.95 -1.54 14.61
N ALA A 213 30.85 -1.96 13.98
CA ALA A 213 30.82 -3.04 12.99
C ALA A 213 29.97 -2.68 11.78
N VAL A 214 30.33 -3.25 10.62
CA VAL A 214 29.52 -3.13 9.40
C VAL A 214 28.31 -4.05 9.47
N ARG A 215 27.13 -3.50 9.21
CA ARG A 215 25.85 -4.20 9.40
C ARG A 215 25.15 -4.50 8.07
N TYR A 216 25.09 -3.53 7.18
CA TYR A 216 24.51 -3.69 5.84
C TYR A 216 25.34 -2.94 4.80
N LEU A 217 25.28 -3.42 3.56
CA LEU A 217 25.61 -2.67 2.36
C LEU A 217 24.33 -2.42 1.58
N GLU A 218 24.07 -1.16 1.24
CA GLU A 218 23.07 -0.80 0.24
C GLU A 218 23.78 -0.39 -1.05
N LEU A 219 23.40 -1.03 -2.15
CA LEU A 219 24.04 -0.86 -3.44
C LEU A 219 22.98 -0.47 -4.46
N THR A 220 23.26 0.56 -5.25
CA THR A 220 22.39 1.02 -6.35
C THR A 220 23.24 1.18 -7.61
N LEU A 221 22.84 0.54 -8.71
CA LEU A 221 23.43 0.75 -10.02
C LEU A 221 22.74 1.92 -10.71
N GLU A 222 23.53 2.84 -11.25
CA GLU A 222 23.06 3.80 -12.25
C GLU A 222 23.19 3.17 -13.64
N ARG A 223 22.08 2.84 -14.32
CA ARG A 223 22.10 2.13 -15.61
C ARG A 223 22.83 2.91 -16.70
N GLY A 224 22.67 4.24 -16.73
CA GLY A 224 23.23 5.10 -17.76
C GLY A 224 24.75 5.14 -17.77
N SER A 225 25.38 5.15 -16.59
CA SER A 225 26.84 5.19 -16.45
C SER A 225 27.47 3.82 -16.16
N GLY A 226 26.70 2.87 -15.63
CA GLY A 226 27.20 1.58 -15.14
C GLY A 226 27.96 1.68 -13.81
N LEU A 227 27.91 2.84 -13.14
CA LEU A 227 28.55 3.09 -11.84
C LEU A 227 27.66 2.66 -10.68
N VAL A 228 28.28 2.30 -9.55
CA VAL A 228 27.56 1.79 -8.37
C VAL A 228 27.64 2.80 -7.22
N GLN A 229 26.50 3.25 -6.72
CA GLN A 229 26.41 3.92 -5.42
C GLN A 229 26.48 2.87 -4.31
N LEU A 230 27.35 3.12 -3.32
CA LEU A 230 27.52 2.29 -2.14
C LEU A 230 27.13 3.10 -0.89
N ALA A 231 26.23 2.57 -0.08
CA ALA A 231 25.96 3.03 1.26
C ALA A 231 26.33 1.93 2.27
N ILE A 232 27.20 2.27 3.22
CA ILE A 232 27.65 1.38 4.27
C ILE A 232 26.85 1.71 5.53
N VAL A 233 26.03 0.78 6.00
CA VAL A 233 25.34 0.92 7.28
C VAL A 233 26.29 0.43 8.37
N TRP A 234 26.77 1.39 9.15
CA TRP A 234 27.75 1.18 10.20
C TRP A 234 27.11 1.39 11.57
N ASN A 235 27.38 0.49 12.51
CA ASN A 235 26.84 0.61 13.86
C ASN A 235 27.80 1.45 14.73
N GLY A 236 27.29 2.44 15.48
CA GLY A 236 28.09 3.40 16.23
C GLY A 236 28.32 4.73 15.48
N GLY A 237 28.92 5.72 16.15
CA GLY A 237 29.19 7.05 15.59
C GLY A 237 30.56 7.17 14.91
N GLU A 238 30.76 8.24 14.13
CA GLU A 238 31.98 8.54 13.35
C GLU A 238 33.26 8.51 14.20
N GLN A 239 33.19 8.97 15.46
CA GLN A 239 34.34 9.02 16.37
C GLN A 239 34.79 7.65 16.92
N VAL A 240 34.04 6.59 16.62
CA VAL A 240 34.20 5.28 17.26
C VAL A 240 35.01 4.30 16.39
N ASN A 241 35.41 4.62 15.14
CA ASN A 241 36.21 3.67 14.35
C ASN A 241 37.07 4.22 13.18
N PRO A 242 38.41 4.30 13.32
CA PRO A 242 39.31 4.66 12.21
C PRO A 242 39.35 3.64 11.05
N ARG A 243 38.84 2.41 11.25
CA ARG A 243 38.77 1.40 10.18
C ARG A 243 37.76 1.75 9.08
N VAL A 244 36.74 2.56 9.39
CA VAL A 244 35.81 3.08 8.36
C VAL A 244 36.58 3.96 7.40
N GLU A 245 37.39 4.89 7.90
CA GLU A 245 38.20 5.77 7.06
C GLU A 245 39.20 4.99 6.22
N ALA A 246 39.86 3.97 6.80
CA ALA A 246 40.74 3.07 6.05
C ALA A 246 39.99 2.34 4.91
N LEU A 247 38.77 1.86 5.17
CA LEU A 247 37.92 1.25 4.15
C LEU A 247 37.55 2.25 3.05
N LEU A 248 37.16 3.46 3.42
CA LEU A 248 36.79 4.52 2.49
C LEU A 248 37.97 4.94 1.60
N GLN A 249 39.17 5.06 2.16
CA GLN A 249 40.39 5.33 1.38
C GLN A 249 40.69 4.22 0.36
N GLU A 250 40.60 2.96 0.76
CA GLU A 250 40.91 1.81 -0.11
C GLU A 250 39.86 1.59 -1.20
N LEU A 251 38.58 1.81 -0.88
CA LEU A 251 37.48 1.79 -1.86
C LEU A 251 37.71 2.82 -2.98
N TRP A 252 38.38 3.93 -2.67
CA TRP A 252 38.66 5.00 -3.62
C TRP A 252 39.99 4.85 -4.34
N ALA A 253 41.06 4.47 -3.64
CA ALA A 253 42.38 4.28 -4.24
C ALA A 253 42.37 3.18 -5.32
N SER A 254 41.55 2.14 -5.11
CA SER A 254 41.29 1.11 -6.12
C SER A 254 40.50 1.62 -7.33
N ASP A 255 39.79 2.74 -7.22
CA ASP A 255 39.07 3.38 -8.31
C ASP A 255 39.98 4.29 -9.15
N ALA A 256 40.85 5.07 -8.50
CA ALA A 256 41.77 5.99 -9.16
C ALA A 256 42.87 5.28 -9.98
N SER A 257 43.14 4.01 -9.69
CA SER A 257 44.09 3.17 -10.43
C SER A 257 43.44 2.41 -11.59
N ASP A 258 42.11 2.29 -11.62
CA ASP A 258 41.35 1.69 -12.70
C ASP A 258 41.08 2.77 -13.77
N ARG A 259 41.32 2.48 -15.06
CA ARG A 259 41.12 3.50 -16.14
C ARG A 259 39.65 3.91 -16.31
N HIS A 260 38.74 3.25 -15.58
CA HIS A 260 37.31 3.54 -15.52
C HIS A 260 36.84 3.50 -14.06
N SER A 261 36.25 4.59 -13.57
CA SER A 261 35.58 4.60 -12.28
C SER A 261 34.54 3.48 -12.18
N PHE A 262 34.46 2.85 -11.02
CA PHE A 262 33.50 1.81 -10.67
C PHE A 262 32.42 2.35 -9.74
N TRP A 263 32.81 3.18 -8.77
CA TRP A 263 31.87 3.76 -7.80
C TRP A 263 31.25 5.05 -8.35
N HIS A 264 29.95 5.21 -8.13
CA HIS A 264 29.23 6.45 -8.39
C HIS A 264 29.41 7.42 -7.23
N SER A 265 29.10 6.95 -6.02
CA SER A 265 29.24 7.69 -4.77
C SER A 265 29.32 6.73 -3.59
N ILE A 266 29.97 7.16 -2.50
CA ILE A 266 30.10 6.38 -1.28
C ILE A 266 29.49 7.16 -0.11
N TRP A 267 28.61 6.48 0.61
CA TRP A 267 27.86 7.01 1.74
C TRP A 267 28.08 6.11 2.96
N VAL A 268 27.94 6.72 4.14
CA VAL A 268 27.87 6.01 5.41
C VAL A 268 26.56 6.37 6.09
N HIS A 269 25.85 5.35 6.57
CA HIS A 269 24.74 5.52 7.49
C HIS A 269 25.21 5.13 8.88
N TRP A 270 25.34 6.12 9.77
CA TRP A 270 25.68 5.91 11.18
C TRP A 270 24.45 5.48 11.96
N ARG A 271 24.34 4.17 12.19
CA ARG A 271 23.24 3.58 12.93
C ARG A 271 23.50 3.68 14.41
N ASP A 272 22.55 4.28 15.12
CA ASP A 272 22.60 4.38 16.57
C ASP A 272 22.39 2.98 17.19
N PRO A 273 23.15 2.61 18.24
CA PRO A 273 22.97 1.34 18.94
C PRO A 273 21.73 1.40 19.83
N ASP A 274 20.54 1.32 19.22
CA ASP A 274 19.26 1.27 19.93
C ASP A 274 18.72 -0.18 20.00
N PRO A 275 18.66 -0.78 21.21
CA PRO A 275 18.06 -2.09 21.45
C PRO A 275 16.60 -2.21 20.98
N ALA A 276 15.81 -1.13 21.07
CA ALA A 276 14.42 -1.10 20.64
C ALA A 276 14.26 -1.14 19.12
N LEU A 277 15.32 -0.76 18.38
CA LEU A 277 15.34 -0.72 16.92
C LEU A 277 16.26 -1.79 16.32
N LEU A 278 16.62 -2.85 17.05
CA LEU A 278 17.52 -3.93 16.60
C LEU A 278 17.18 -4.53 15.23
N ARG A 279 15.94 -4.46 14.79
CA ARG A 279 15.50 -4.96 13.48
C ARG A 279 15.52 -3.91 12.36
N ALA A 280 15.59 -2.63 12.71
CA ALA A 280 15.68 -1.55 11.72
C ALA A 280 17.07 -1.55 11.08
N ILE A 281 17.11 -1.37 9.76
CA ILE A 281 18.37 -1.18 9.02
C ILE A 281 18.94 0.20 9.35
N HIS A 282 18.09 1.23 9.31
CA HIS A 282 18.48 2.62 9.51
C HIS A 282 17.99 3.20 10.84
N SER A 283 18.71 4.20 11.32
CA SER A 283 18.21 5.19 12.28
C SER A 283 17.16 6.07 11.61
N LYS A 284 16.29 6.69 12.41
CA LYS A 284 15.22 7.57 11.90
C LYS A 284 15.67 9.02 11.66
N ARG A 285 16.82 9.42 12.21
CA ARG A 285 17.36 10.79 12.08
C ARG A 285 18.01 10.98 10.71
N ALA A 286 17.77 12.12 10.08
CA ALA A 286 18.29 12.41 8.74
C ALA A 286 19.83 12.57 8.75
N GLU A 287 20.36 13.13 9.84
CA GLU A 287 21.78 13.43 10.07
C GLU A 287 22.63 12.16 10.30
N ALA A 288 22.01 10.98 10.29
CA ALA A 288 22.73 9.71 10.30
C ALA A 288 23.35 9.39 8.93
N TRP A 289 22.86 10.01 7.86
CA TRP A 289 23.42 9.86 6.52
C TRP A 289 24.55 10.86 6.31
N GLN A 290 25.74 10.35 6.02
CA GLN A 290 26.90 11.14 5.62
C GLN A 290 27.30 10.76 4.21
N GLN A 291 27.32 11.74 3.32
CA GLN A 291 28.01 11.60 2.05
C GLN A 291 29.50 11.81 2.30
N VAL A 292 30.29 10.75 2.15
CA VAL A 292 31.73 10.84 2.45
C VAL A 292 32.47 11.42 1.26
N ARG A 293 32.17 10.96 0.04
CA ARG A 293 32.84 11.44 -1.18
C ARG A 293 31.92 11.42 -2.40
N PRO A 294 31.66 12.56 -3.06
CA PRO A 294 31.01 12.58 -4.37
C PRO A 294 32.06 12.38 -5.48
N LEU A 295 31.81 11.47 -6.42
CA LEU A 295 32.66 11.33 -7.61
C LEU A 295 32.32 12.42 -8.64
N ARG A 296 31.03 12.81 -8.75
CA ARG A 296 30.49 13.87 -9.62
C ARG A 296 29.14 14.40 -9.10
N GLY A 297 28.84 15.67 -9.38
CA GLY A 297 27.51 16.28 -9.15
C GLY A 297 27.04 16.22 -7.69
N SER A 298 25.74 16.00 -7.49
CA SER A 298 25.10 15.85 -6.16
C SER A 298 25.42 14.51 -5.46
N GLY A 299 26.06 13.56 -6.16
CA GLY A 299 26.32 12.21 -5.69
C GLY A 299 25.08 11.32 -5.48
N HIS A 300 23.91 11.78 -5.94
CA HIS A 300 22.70 10.98 -6.12
C HIS A 300 22.71 10.25 -7.46
N VAL A 301 22.20 9.01 -7.49
CA VAL A 301 22.07 8.24 -8.73
C VAL A 301 20.98 8.87 -9.58
N VAL A 302 21.21 9.06 -10.88
CA VAL A 302 20.22 9.58 -11.82
C VAL A 302 19.80 8.50 -12.80
N GLU A 303 18.54 8.09 -12.74
CA GLU A 303 17.97 7.16 -13.73
C GLU A 303 17.12 7.91 -14.76
N CYS A 304 17.24 7.50 -16.01
CA CYS A 304 16.27 7.82 -17.06
C CYS A 304 15.14 6.79 -16.99
N LEU A 305 13.91 7.25 -16.78
CA LEU A 305 12.69 6.46 -16.71
C LEU A 305 11.67 7.07 -17.68
N ASP A 306 11.37 6.35 -18.75
CA ASP A 306 10.44 6.80 -19.79
C ASP A 306 10.73 8.23 -20.31
N GLY A 307 12.02 8.50 -20.57
CA GLY A 307 12.53 9.78 -21.09
C GLY A 307 12.78 10.88 -20.06
N LEU A 308 12.32 10.71 -18.81
CA LEU A 308 12.51 11.67 -17.73
C LEU A 308 13.62 11.23 -16.78
N HIS A 309 14.32 12.18 -16.18
CA HIS A 309 15.51 11.91 -15.36
C HIS A 309 15.22 12.16 -13.87
N PHE A 310 15.38 11.13 -13.05
CA PHE A 310 15.10 11.17 -11.61
C PHE A 310 16.33 10.85 -10.77
N SER A 311 16.64 11.73 -9.83
CA SER A 311 17.67 11.58 -8.81
C SER A 311 17.17 10.75 -7.64
N PHE A 312 17.99 9.80 -7.18
CA PHE A 312 17.75 8.92 -6.03
C PHE A 312 18.92 8.98 -5.05
N GLY A 313 18.60 9.15 -3.77
CA GLY A 313 19.54 9.03 -2.67
C GLY A 313 19.54 7.62 -2.05
N PRO A 314 20.55 7.29 -1.25
CA PRO A 314 20.56 6.01 -0.53
C PRO A 314 19.44 5.92 0.52
N ALA A 315 18.97 7.07 1.03
CA ALA A 315 17.86 7.18 1.98
C ALA A 315 16.46 7.15 1.32
N SER A 316 16.38 7.28 -0.01
CA SER A 316 15.09 7.26 -0.73
C SER A 316 14.80 5.88 -1.32
N PHE A 317 13.51 5.59 -1.50
CA PHE A 317 13.08 4.37 -2.19
C PHE A 317 13.29 4.49 -3.70
N GLN A 318 13.63 3.37 -4.32
CA GLN A 318 13.70 3.21 -5.76
C GLN A 318 13.25 1.79 -6.11
N GLN A 319 12.48 1.69 -7.19
CA GLN A 319 12.05 0.41 -7.72
C GLN A 319 13.25 -0.43 -8.17
N VAL A 320 13.23 -1.73 -7.86
CA VAL A 320 14.38 -2.61 -8.08
C VAL A 320 14.46 -3.16 -9.50
N ASN A 321 13.33 -3.21 -10.22
CA ASN A 321 13.23 -3.67 -11.60
C ASN A 321 12.77 -2.51 -12.47
N LEU A 322 13.72 -1.68 -12.90
CA LEU A 322 13.39 -0.44 -13.60
C LEU A 322 12.74 -0.67 -14.97
N GLN A 323 13.03 -1.78 -15.64
CA GLN A 323 12.40 -2.12 -16.92
C GLN A 323 10.88 -2.33 -16.77
N VAL A 324 10.47 -3.09 -15.74
CA VAL A 324 9.05 -3.29 -15.43
C VAL A 324 8.42 -1.98 -14.97
N PHE A 325 9.13 -1.20 -14.14
CA PHE A 325 8.60 0.05 -13.65
C PHE A 325 8.38 1.09 -14.76
N GLU A 326 9.27 1.18 -15.74
CA GLU A 326 9.07 2.03 -16.92
C GLU A 326 7.81 1.65 -17.70
N LYS A 327 7.52 0.35 -17.86
CA LYS A 327 6.27 -0.12 -18.46
C LYS A 327 5.04 0.31 -17.66
N ILE A 328 5.11 0.19 -16.33
CA ILE A 328 4.03 0.64 -15.43
C ILE A 328 3.80 2.15 -15.59
N LEU A 329 4.86 2.96 -15.64
CA LEU A 329 4.74 4.41 -15.85
C LEU A 329 4.05 4.74 -17.18
N GLN A 330 4.40 4.02 -18.25
CA GLN A 330 3.75 4.18 -19.56
C GLN A 330 2.26 3.83 -19.49
N ASP A 331 1.90 2.72 -18.84
CA ASP A 331 0.50 2.33 -18.67
C ASP A 331 -0.30 3.30 -17.81
N MET A 332 0.30 3.85 -16.76
CA MET A 332 -0.32 4.91 -15.95
C MET A 332 -0.54 6.20 -16.75
N LYS A 333 0.41 6.60 -17.60
CA LYS A 333 0.27 7.77 -18.48
C LYS A 333 -0.86 7.56 -19.49
N LEU A 334 -0.89 6.39 -20.15
CA LEU A 334 -1.97 6.04 -21.09
C LEU A 334 -3.34 6.05 -20.40
N ALA A 335 -3.45 5.39 -19.24
CA ALA A 335 -4.69 5.38 -18.47
C ALA A 335 -5.12 6.78 -18.05
N LEU A 336 -4.18 7.65 -17.63
CA LEU A 336 -4.49 9.04 -17.32
C LEU A 336 -5.03 9.76 -18.56
N MET A 337 -4.39 9.65 -19.72
CA MET A 337 -4.84 10.32 -20.95
C MET A 337 -6.25 9.87 -21.37
N GLU A 338 -6.55 8.58 -21.25
CA GLU A 338 -7.91 8.04 -21.50
C GLU A 338 -8.93 8.64 -20.53
N LEU A 339 -8.58 8.75 -19.24
CA LEU A 339 -9.43 9.34 -18.21
C LEU A 339 -9.67 10.85 -18.43
N LEU A 340 -8.69 11.59 -18.98
CA LEU A 340 -8.81 13.04 -19.17
C LEU A 340 -9.90 13.44 -20.18
N GLY A 341 -10.25 12.56 -21.12
CA GLY A 341 -11.40 12.79 -22.01
C GLY A 341 -12.75 12.80 -21.28
N ASP A 342 -12.77 12.27 -20.06
CA ASP A 342 -13.96 11.90 -19.31
C ASP A 342 -14.10 12.63 -17.96
N ILE A 343 -13.03 13.27 -17.48
CA ILE A 343 -12.98 13.99 -16.21
C ILE A 343 -13.42 15.44 -16.42
N GLY A 344 -14.49 15.84 -15.73
CA GLY A 344 -14.92 17.24 -15.69
C GLY A 344 -13.88 18.12 -15.01
N ARG A 345 -13.50 19.22 -15.67
CA ARG A 345 -12.51 20.17 -15.16
C ARG A 345 -13.12 21.13 -14.15
N ASN A 346 -12.28 21.69 -13.30
CA ASN A 346 -12.66 22.77 -12.39
C ASN A 346 -12.72 24.12 -13.13
N ASP A 347 -13.28 25.14 -12.48
CA ASP A 347 -13.52 26.47 -13.09
C ASP A 347 -12.24 27.15 -13.60
N ASP A 348 -11.07 26.81 -13.05
CA ASP A 348 -9.74 27.28 -13.46
C ASP A 348 -9.13 26.44 -14.61
N GLY A 349 -9.84 25.43 -15.10
CA GLY A 349 -9.43 24.55 -16.19
C GLY A 349 -8.26 23.62 -15.87
N ARG A 350 -7.76 23.62 -14.62
CA ARG A 350 -6.57 22.88 -14.19
C ARG A 350 -6.91 21.47 -13.73
N LEU A 351 -6.10 20.50 -14.15
CA LEU A 351 -6.12 19.13 -13.62
C LEU A 351 -5.42 19.07 -12.27
N ARG A 352 -6.10 18.62 -11.21
CA ARG A 352 -5.50 18.46 -9.88
C ARG A 352 -5.19 16.99 -9.61
N ILE A 353 -3.91 16.69 -9.44
CA ILE A 353 -3.39 15.36 -9.11
C ILE A 353 -2.88 15.37 -7.66
N LEU A 354 -3.41 14.46 -6.84
CA LEU A 354 -2.84 14.15 -5.52
C LEU A 354 -2.11 12.81 -5.60
N GLU A 355 -0.84 12.78 -5.22
CA GLU A 355 -0.04 11.56 -5.12
C GLU A 355 0.30 11.26 -3.65
N LEU A 356 -0.03 10.05 -3.22
CA LEU A 356 0.29 9.54 -1.88
C LEU A 356 1.50 8.62 -1.93
N CYS A 357 2.35 8.69 -0.91
CA CYS A 357 3.57 7.89 -0.80
C CYS A 357 4.49 8.05 -2.03
N SER A 358 4.62 9.31 -2.47
CA SER A 358 5.28 9.71 -3.71
C SER A 358 6.78 9.39 -3.78
N GLY A 359 7.43 9.11 -2.65
CA GLY A 359 8.89 9.03 -2.59
C GLY A 359 9.51 10.30 -3.17
N VAL A 360 10.40 10.13 -4.16
CA VAL A 360 11.06 11.25 -4.86
C VAL A 360 10.23 11.82 -6.04
N GLY A 361 8.94 11.45 -6.13
CA GLY A 361 7.98 12.02 -7.08
C GLY A 361 7.92 11.37 -8.46
N VAL A 362 8.48 10.17 -8.65
CA VAL A 362 8.62 9.58 -9.99
C VAL A 362 7.27 9.45 -10.72
N ILE A 363 6.24 8.93 -10.04
CA ILE A 363 4.95 8.66 -10.66
C ILE A 363 4.22 9.98 -10.90
N GLY A 364 4.04 10.80 -9.86
CA GLY A 364 3.33 12.07 -9.93
C GLY A 364 3.93 13.03 -10.95
N LEU A 365 5.26 13.22 -10.94
CA LEU A 365 5.95 14.09 -11.89
C LEU A 365 5.82 13.57 -13.33
N SER A 366 5.92 12.25 -13.52
CA SER A 366 5.73 11.63 -14.85
C SER A 366 4.32 11.82 -15.39
N LEU A 367 3.30 11.67 -14.55
CA LEU A 367 1.90 11.86 -14.91
C LEU A 367 1.57 13.33 -15.18
N ALA A 368 2.06 14.22 -14.31
CA ALA A 368 1.91 15.65 -14.48
C ALA A 368 2.57 16.12 -15.79
N HIS A 369 3.77 15.62 -16.12
CA HIS A 369 4.48 15.97 -17.35
C HIS A 369 3.75 15.48 -18.61
N ALA A 370 3.12 14.31 -18.55
CA ALA A 370 2.31 13.81 -19.66
C ALA A 370 1.04 14.65 -19.84
N ALA A 371 0.33 14.96 -18.76
CA ALA A 371 -0.88 15.78 -18.82
C ALA A 371 -0.60 17.25 -19.16
N SER A 372 0.59 17.77 -18.82
CA SER A 372 0.95 19.16 -19.06
C SER A 372 1.22 19.51 -20.51
N GLN A 373 1.27 18.52 -21.40
CA GLN A 373 1.36 18.75 -22.83
C GLN A 373 0.11 19.43 -23.38
N ASP A 374 -1.06 19.14 -22.78
CA ASP A 374 -2.36 19.66 -23.23
C ASP A 374 -3.08 20.50 -22.18
N LEU A 375 -2.73 20.37 -20.89
CA LEU A 375 -3.47 20.93 -19.77
C LEU A 375 -2.57 21.71 -18.80
N LYS A 376 -3.16 22.68 -18.09
CA LYS A 376 -2.55 23.16 -16.84
C LYS A 376 -2.69 22.07 -15.78
N VAL A 377 -1.63 21.80 -15.03
CA VAL A 377 -1.63 20.76 -13.99
C VAL A 377 -1.26 21.36 -12.63
N SER A 378 -1.93 20.93 -11.57
CA SER A 378 -1.45 21.08 -10.20
C SER A 378 -1.18 19.69 -9.63
N LEU A 379 0.05 19.45 -9.22
CA LEU A 379 0.47 18.23 -8.57
C LEU A 379 0.79 18.52 -7.11
N LEU A 380 0.13 17.80 -6.21
CA LEU A 380 0.52 17.70 -4.80
C LEU A 380 1.00 16.28 -4.53
N SER A 381 2.28 16.12 -4.23
CA SER A 381 2.88 14.84 -3.84
C SER A 381 3.15 14.81 -2.34
N THR A 382 2.92 13.66 -1.72
CA THR A 382 3.10 13.51 -0.26
C THR A 382 3.94 12.29 0.10
N ASP A 383 4.80 12.41 1.10
CA ASP A 383 5.54 11.27 1.66
C ASP A 383 5.92 11.51 3.14
N VAL A 384 6.04 10.44 3.91
CA VAL A 384 6.44 10.50 5.32
C VAL A 384 7.94 10.57 5.52
N ASN A 385 8.73 10.21 4.51
CA ASN A 385 10.18 10.24 4.57
C ASN A 385 10.70 11.66 4.25
N PRO A 386 11.24 12.41 5.22
CA PRO A 386 11.71 13.77 4.99
C PRO A 386 12.87 13.83 3.98
N ASN A 387 13.64 12.73 3.82
CA ASN A 387 14.75 12.66 2.87
C ASN A 387 14.30 12.64 1.39
N CYS A 388 12.99 12.61 1.13
CA CYS A 388 12.44 12.67 -0.21
C CYS A 388 12.22 14.10 -0.72
N ALA A 389 12.04 15.08 0.17
CA ALA A 389 11.60 16.42 -0.21
C ALA A 389 12.60 17.13 -1.13
N ASP A 390 13.88 17.17 -0.78
CA ASP A 390 14.89 17.86 -1.59
C ASP A 390 15.07 17.20 -2.97
N LEU A 391 15.11 15.87 -3.00
CA LEU A 391 15.18 15.08 -4.24
C LEU A 391 13.93 15.29 -5.11
N PHE A 392 12.75 15.37 -4.51
CA PHE A 392 11.51 15.70 -5.22
C PHE A 392 11.62 17.05 -5.91
N HIS A 393 12.07 18.09 -5.20
CA HIS A 393 12.20 19.43 -5.79
C HIS A 393 13.29 19.48 -6.87
N GLU A 394 14.40 18.75 -6.71
CA GLU A 394 15.41 18.58 -7.77
C GLU A 394 14.80 17.93 -9.03
N ASN A 395 14.05 16.86 -8.84
CA ASN A 395 13.38 16.13 -9.92
C ASN A 395 12.28 16.97 -10.59
N ALA A 396 11.52 17.73 -9.81
CA ALA A 396 10.48 18.62 -10.32
C ALA A 396 11.09 19.70 -11.22
N LYS A 397 12.16 20.37 -10.77
CA LYS A 397 12.88 21.37 -11.58
C LYS A 397 13.46 20.78 -12.86
N ARG A 398 13.93 19.52 -12.82
CA ARG A 398 14.46 18.84 -14.02
C ARG A 398 13.35 18.44 -15.00
N THR A 399 12.19 18.06 -14.49
CA THR A 399 11.04 17.62 -15.28
C THR A 399 10.30 18.80 -15.92
N PHE A 400 10.22 19.91 -15.18
CA PHE A 400 9.55 21.15 -15.59
C PHE A 400 10.55 22.31 -15.57
N PRO A 401 11.43 22.41 -16.60
CA PRO A 401 12.23 23.62 -16.78
C PRO A 401 11.30 24.83 -16.97
N GLU A 402 11.82 26.04 -16.71
CA GLU A 402 11.06 27.30 -16.83
C GLU A 402 10.24 27.33 -18.14
N GLU A 403 9.00 27.82 -18.10
CA GLU A 403 7.98 27.90 -19.19
C GLU A 403 6.83 26.86 -19.19
N GLN A 404 6.84 25.82 -18.32
CA GLN A 404 5.69 24.89 -18.22
C GLN A 404 4.64 25.31 -17.16
N ASP A 405 3.36 25.27 -17.54
CA ASP A 405 2.20 25.71 -16.77
C ASP A 405 1.77 24.68 -15.68
N CYS A 406 2.74 24.24 -14.88
CA CYS A 406 2.62 23.21 -13.84
C CYS A 406 2.93 23.75 -12.44
N ASP A 407 1.94 23.68 -11.54
CA ASP A 407 2.11 23.97 -10.11
C ASP A 407 2.41 22.68 -9.35
N VAL A 408 3.69 22.44 -9.04
CA VAL A 408 4.16 21.21 -8.40
C VAL A 408 4.57 21.49 -6.94
N LYS A 409 3.99 20.73 -6.01
CA LYS A 409 4.20 20.88 -4.56
C LYS A 409 4.47 19.54 -3.89
N PHE A 410 5.25 19.59 -2.81
CA PHE A 410 5.51 18.45 -1.94
C PHE A 410 5.06 18.75 -0.51
N SER A 411 4.45 17.77 0.16
CA SER A 411 4.12 17.85 1.58
C SER A 411 4.67 16.64 2.34
N ALA A 412 5.43 16.90 3.40
CA ALA A 412 5.94 15.86 4.28
C ALA A 412 4.85 15.47 5.30
N CYS A 413 3.93 14.59 4.91
CA CYS A 413 2.82 14.16 5.76
C CYS A 413 2.45 12.70 5.52
N THR A 414 1.62 12.17 6.40
CA THR A 414 1.04 10.83 6.25
C THR A 414 -0.05 10.82 5.18
N ALA A 415 -0.28 9.66 4.57
CA ALA A 415 -1.39 9.47 3.63
C ALA A 415 -2.75 9.83 4.26
N ALA A 416 -2.94 9.60 5.56
CA ALA A 416 -4.17 9.95 6.27
C ALA A 416 -4.36 11.48 6.37
N GLU A 417 -3.30 12.22 6.71
CA GLU A 417 -3.35 13.70 6.75
C GLU A 417 -3.60 14.29 5.36
N ALA A 418 -2.95 13.76 4.33
CA ALA A 418 -3.16 14.17 2.94
C ALA A 418 -4.61 13.91 2.48
N LEU A 419 -5.17 12.74 2.81
CA LEU A 419 -6.55 12.40 2.49
C LEU A 419 -7.56 13.27 3.27
N ALA A 420 -7.27 13.65 4.51
CA ALA A 420 -8.12 14.56 5.27
C ALA A 420 -8.18 15.97 4.63
N ALA A 421 -7.07 16.42 4.05
CA ALA A 421 -7.00 17.70 3.33
C ALA A 421 -7.73 17.69 1.96
N LEU A 422 -8.10 16.52 1.42
CA LEU A 422 -8.88 16.44 0.16
C LEU A 422 -10.21 17.19 0.23
N ALA A 423 -10.80 17.32 1.42
CA ALA A 423 -12.07 18.02 1.61
C ALA A 423 -11.94 19.54 1.38
N SER A 424 -10.77 20.13 1.68
CA SER A 424 -10.51 21.57 1.48
C SER A 424 -9.92 21.85 0.11
N ASP A 425 -8.92 21.07 -0.30
CA ASP A 425 -8.07 21.42 -1.45
C ASP A 425 -8.62 20.82 -2.75
N GLY A 426 -9.29 19.67 -2.64
CA GLY A 426 -9.85 18.92 -3.76
C GLY A 426 -8.79 18.31 -4.67
N ALA A 427 -9.10 17.17 -5.27
CA ALA A 427 -8.32 16.56 -6.35
C ALA A 427 -9.25 15.95 -7.39
N ASP A 428 -8.80 15.89 -8.64
CA ASP A 428 -9.53 15.24 -9.73
C ASP A 428 -9.02 13.80 -9.90
N VAL A 429 -7.72 13.59 -9.76
CA VAL A 429 -7.05 12.29 -9.85
C VAL A 429 -6.27 12.02 -8.56
N LEU A 430 -6.45 10.82 -8.00
CA LEU A 430 -5.68 10.32 -6.87
C LEU A 430 -4.75 9.20 -7.32
N VAL A 431 -3.46 9.32 -7.03
CA VAL A 431 -2.45 8.30 -7.28
C VAL A 431 -2.01 7.70 -5.96
N ILE A 432 -2.02 6.37 -5.86
CA ILE A 432 -1.74 5.64 -4.63
C ILE A 432 -0.71 4.54 -4.91
N ASP A 433 0.40 4.54 -4.17
CA ASP A 433 1.36 3.43 -4.07
C ASP A 433 1.59 3.09 -2.59
N PRO A 434 0.65 2.41 -1.93
CA PRO A 434 0.72 2.17 -0.49
C PRO A 434 1.70 1.03 -0.17
N PRO A 435 2.22 0.95 1.06
CA PRO A 435 2.99 -0.21 1.49
C PRO A 435 2.17 -1.50 1.39
N ARG A 436 2.82 -2.67 1.41
CA ARG A 436 2.22 -4.03 1.31
C ARG A 436 0.94 -4.33 2.10
N ARG A 437 0.58 -3.49 3.08
CA ARG A 437 -0.63 -3.65 3.90
C ARG A 437 -1.86 -2.94 3.29
N GLY A 438 -1.71 -2.24 2.17
CA GLY A 438 -2.76 -1.44 1.54
C GLY A 438 -3.09 -0.17 2.33
N LEU A 439 -4.28 0.39 2.05
CA LEU A 439 -4.83 1.58 2.70
C LEU A 439 -5.33 1.31 4.14
N ALA A 440 -5.43 0.04 4.53
CA ALA A 440 -5.94 -0.37 5.83
C ALA A 440 -4.81 -0.58 6.87
N ASP A 441 -4.38 0.45 7.60
CA ASP A 441 -3.47 0.25 8.73
C ASP A 441 -4.20 -0.24 10.00
N ARG A 442 -4.23 -1.56 10.18
CA ARG A 442 -4.75 -2.25 11.39
C ARG A 442 -3.99 -1.91 12.69
N ARG A 443 -2.71 -1.51 12.63
CA ARG A 443 -1.91 -1.13 13.80
C ARG A 443 -2.10 0.33 14.18
N LEU A 444 -2.37 1.21 13.22
CA LEU A 444 -2.88 2.56 13.50
C LEU A 444 -4.31 2.49 14.05
N ARG A 445 -5.18 1.57 13.60
CA ARG A 445 -6.50 1.34 14.25
C ARG A 445 -6.42 0.94 15.74
N GLN A 446 -5.30 0.37 16.20
CA GLN A 446 -5.08 0.02 17.61
C GLN A 446 -4.29 1.08 18.40
N ARG A 447 -3.60 2.02 17.72
CA ARG A 447 -2.72 3.02 18.36
C ARG A 447 -3.15 4.47 18.15
N LEU A 448 -4.02 4.75 17.18
CA LEU A 448 -4.69 6.03 16.97
C LEU A 448 -6.18 5.85 17.24
N GLU A 449 -6.64 6.53 18.26
CA GLU A 449 -8.03 6.92 18.41
C GLU A 449 -8.45 7.66 17.11
N GLY A 450 -9.43 7.15 16.36
CA GLY A 450 -10.03 7.88 15.23
C GLY A 450 -9.48 7.61 13.81
N GLY A 451 -8.84 6.47 13.52
CA GLY A 451 -8.45 6.14 12.15
C GLY A 451 -9.66 6.02 11.20
N GLU A 452 -9.92 7.09 10.43
CA GLU A 452 -10.93 7.11 9.36
C GLU A 452 -10.63 6.03 8.31
N ASP A 453 -11.68 5.45 7.75
CA ASP A 453 -11.54 4.54 6.60
C ASP A 453 -11.08 5.36 5.40
N GLN A 454 -9.79 5.25 5.04
CA GLN A 454 -9.20 6.00 3.91
C GLN A 454 -9.98 5.79 2.60
N ALA A 455 -10.53 4.58 2.37
CA ALA A 455 -11.38 4.32 1.22
C ALA A 455 -12.69 5.13 1.29
N ALA A 456 -13.30 5.26 2.47
CA ALA A 456 -14.49 6.08 2.65
C ALA A 456 -14.19 7.58 2.46
N ALA A 457 -13.04 8.06 2.92
CA ALA A 457 -12.59 9.44 2.67
C ALA A 457 -12.49 9.73 1.16
N ILE A 458 -11.93 8.78 0.39
CA ILE A 458 -11.85 8.86 -1.08
C ILE A 458 -13.25 8.86 -1.71
N CYS A 459 -14.15 7.95 -1.30
CA CYS A 459 -15.52 7.88 -1.80
C CYS A 459 -16.31 9.18 -1.54
N ASN A 460 -16.08 9.82 -0.39
CA ASN A 460 -16.70 11.09 0.03
C ASN A 460 -16.01 12.34 -0.55
N SER A 461 -14.90 12.18 -1.28
CA SER A 461 -14.16 13.29 -1.88
C SER A 461 -14.67 13.66 -3.28
N GLY A 462 -14.14 14.75 -3.83
CA GLY A 462 -14.36 15.18 -5.22
C GLY A 462 -13.59 14.39 -6.28
N VAL A 463 -12.75 13.42 -5.89
CA VAL A 463 -11.88 12.65 -6.79
C VAL A 463 -12.69 11.91 -7.85
N GLN A 464 -12.34 12.06 -9.14
CA GLN A 464 -13.03 11.43 -10.26
C GLN A 464 -12.35 10.14 -10.72
N ALA A 465 -11.03 10.00 -10.50
CA ALA A 465 -10.30 8.79 -10.83
C ALA A 465 -9.24 8.43 -9.79
N VAL A 466 -8.98 7.13 -9.63
CA VAL A 466 -7.92 6.60 -8.75
C VAL A 466 -7.01 5.69 -9.58
N ILE A 467 -5.71 5.98 -9.56
CA ILE A 467 -4.65 5.14 -10.11
C ILE A 467 -3.98 4.45 -8.91
N TYR A 468 -4.26 3.15 -8.71
CA TYR A 468 -3.81 2.39 -7.55
C TYR A 468 -2.74 1.38 -7.97
N MET A 469 -1.50 1.59 -7.54
CA MET A 469 -0.42 0.61 -7.64
C MET A 469 -0.30 -0.20 -6.33
N SER A 470 -0.09 -1.51 -6.42
CA SER A 470 0.04 -2.36 -5.22
C SER A 470 0.91 -3.59 -5.44
N CYS A 471 1.80 -3.85 -4.50
CA CYS A 471 2.56 -5.10 -4.43
C CYS A 471 1.87 -6.22 -3.60
N GLY A 472 0.62 -6.01 -3.17
CA GLY A 472 -0.15 -6.92 -2.31
C GLY A 472 -1.57 -7.19 -2.81
N HIS A 473 -1.78 -8.32 -3.48
CA HIS A 473 -3.08 -8.69 -4.07
C HIS A 473 -4.24 -8.73 -3.07
N ASP A 474 -4.07 -9.33 -1.89
CA ASP A 474 -5.13 -9.42 -0.87
C ASP A 474 -5.59 -8.03 -0.39
N SER A 475 -4.64 -7.15 -0.08
CA SER A 475 -4.94 -5.79 0.35
C SER A 475 -5.54 -4.95 -0.78
N PHE A 476 -5.04 -5.11 -2.00
CA PHE A 476 -5.59 -4.44 -3.17
C PHE A 476 -7.06 -4.82 -3.40
N MET A 477 -7.39 -6.12 -3.42
CA MET A 477 -8.77 -6.58 -3.63
C MET A 477 -9.70 -6.04 -2.54
N ALA A 478 -9.28 -6.08 -1.27
CA ALA A 478 -10.08 -5.57 -0.16
C ALA A 478 -10.31 -4.05 -0.24
N ASP A 479 -9.31 -3.27 -0.67
CA ASP A 479 -9.46 -1.82 -0.85
C ASP A 479 -10.29 -1.50 -2.10
N ALA A 480 -10.10 -2.25 -3.19
CA ALA A 480 -10.87 -2.14 -4.42
C ALA A 480 -12.37 -2.39 -4.17
N GLU A 481 -12.71 -3.43 -3.42
CA GLU A 481 -14.09 -3.71 -3.02
C GLU A 481 -14.72 -2.55 -2.26
N ARG A 482 -13.97 -1.88 -1.37
CA ARG A 482 -14.46 -0.69 -0.64
C ARG A 482 -14.66 0.52 -1.54
N LEU A 483 -13.74 0.76 -2.48
CA LEU A 483 -13.89 1.83 -3.48
C LEU A 483 -15.11 1.58 -4.37
N MET A 484 -15.39 0.32 -4.69
CA MET A 484 -16.56 -0.09 -5.49
C MET A 484 -17.86 -0.12 -4.69
N SER A 485 -17.82 -0.32 -3.37
CA SER A 485 -19.01 -0.46 -2.52
C SER A 485 -19.63 0.87 -2.06
N GLY A 486 -19.17 2.03 -2.57
CA GLY A 486 -19.83 3.31 -2.29
C GLY A 486 -21.32 3.28 -2.67
N THR A 487 -22.14 4.19 -2.12
CA THR A 487 -23.50 4.39 -2.66
C THR A 487 -23.39 4.75 -4.15
N ASN A 488 -24.42 4.51 -4.97
CA ASN A 488 -24.35 4.71 -6.44
C ASN A 488 -23.75 6.06 -6.88
N ALA A 489 -23.83 7.08 -6.01
CA ALA A 489 -23.26 8.40 -6.22
C ALA A 489 -21.76 8.55 -5.87
N GLY A 490 -21.25 7.74 -4.94
CA GLY A 490 -19.88 7.77 -4.43
C GLY A 490 -18.99 6.62 -4.90
N ALA A 491 -19.56 5.63 -5.58
CA ALA A 491 -18.87 4.41 -6.01
C ALA A 491 -17.92 4.64 -7.19
N PHE A 492 -16.80 3.95 -7.14
CA PHE A 492 -15.88 3.80 -8.26
C PHE A 492 -16.14 2.49 -9.01
N GLN A 493 -15.90 2.49 -10.32
CA GLN A 493 -15.79 1.30 -11.14
C GLN A 493 -14.32 1.03 -11.43
N LEU A 494 -13.88 -0.20 -11.19
CA LEU A 494 -12.59 -0.69 -11.70
C LEU A 494 -12.69 -0.83 -13.23
N LYS A 495 -11.95 0.00 -13.97
CA LYS A 495 -11.96 0.03 -15.44
C LYS A 495 -10.97 -0.95 -16.03
N SER A 496 -9.79 -1.08 -15.43
CA SER A 496 -8.75 -1.99 -15.88
C SER A 496 -7.91 -2.46 -14.71
N LEU A 497 -7.37 -3.68 -14.86
CA LEU A 497 -6.41 -4.27 -13.93
C LEU A 497 -5.26 -4.86 -14.72
N SER A 498 -4.05 -4.42 -14.40
CA SER A 498 -2.82 -4.92 -15.00
C SER A 498 -1.90 -5.48 -13.94
N CYS A 499 -1.29 -6.63 -14.21
CA CYS A 499 -0.35 -7.30 -13.34
C CYS A 499 1.05 -7.24 -13.95
N TYR A 500 2.07 -7.06 -13.12
CA TYR A 500 3.45 -6.99 -13.58
C TYR A 500 4.35 -7.89 -12.74
N ASP A 501 5.15 -8.73 -13.40
CA ASP A 501 6.19 -9.52 -12.75
C ASP A 501 7.41 -8.65 -12.42
N MET A 502 7.23 -7.82 -11.40
CA MET A 502 8.27 -6.94 -10.86
C MET A 502 9.37 -7.73 -10.13
N PHE A 503 9.01 -8.93 -9.64
CA PHE A 503 9.88 -9.77 -8.81
C PHE A 503 9.92 -11.24 -9.30
N PRO A 504 10.51 -11.50 -10.47
CA PRO A 504 10.64 -12.85 -11.01
C PRO A 504 11.18 -13.86 -9.99
N TYR A 505 10.69 -15.10 -10.09
CA TYR A 505 10.96 -16.22 -9.18
C TYR A 505 10.38 -16.10 -7.76
N THR A 506 9.73 -14.99 -7.42
CA THR A 506 9.02 -14.81 -6.15
C THR A 506 7.50 -14.97 -6.35
N PRO A 507 6.70 -15.12 -5.27
CA PRO A 507 5.25 -15.09 -5.39
C PRO A 507 4.67 -13.67 -5.41
N HIS A 508 5.52 -12.64 -5.45
CA HIS A 508 5.09 -11.23 -5.43
C HIS A 508 4.72 -10.77 -6.83
N LEU A 509 3.71 -9.92 -6.91
CA LEU A 509 3.19 -9.35 -8.15
C LEU A 509 2.89 -7.88 -7.89
N GLU A 510 3.24 -7.02 -8.85
CA GLU A 510 2.82 -5.62 -8.84
C GLU A 510 1.49 -5.51 -9.61
N ILE A 511 0.55 -4.72 -9.10
CA ILE A 511 -0.81 -4.61 -9.63
C ILE A 511 -1.09 -3.14 -9.88
N LEU A 512 -1.64 -2.80 -11.03
CA LEU A 512 -2.16 -1.49 -11.37
C LEU A 512 -3.68 -1.60 -11.57
N GLY A 513 -4.45 -0.97 -10.70
CA GLY A 513 -5.90 -0.81 -10.85
C GLY A 513 -6.25 0.63 -11.24
N ILE A 514 -7.01 0.79 -12.32
CA ILE A 514 -7.53 2.09 -12.76
C ILE A 514 -9.00 2.16 -12.40
N PHE A 515 -9.36 3.10 -11.53
CA PHE A 515 -10.73 3.30 -11.07
C PHE A 515 -11.27 4.63 -11.59
N ARG A 516 -12.53 4.62 -12.03
CA ARG A 516 -13.27 5.81 -12.43
C ARG A 516 -14.55 5.92 -11.63
N ARG A 517 -14.90 7.12 -11.17
CA ARG A 517 -16.20 7.36 -10.53
C ARG A 517 -17.33 7.17 -11.54
N ASN A 518 -18.41 6.51 -11.13
CA ASN A 518 -19.60 6.35 -11.98
C ASN A 518 -20.20 7.73 -12.30
N GLN A 519 -20.47 8.02 -13.59
CA GLN A 519 -21.05 9.30 -13.99
C GLN A 519 -22.51 9.41 -13.51
N GLY A 520 -22.81 10.48 -12.77
CA GLY A 520 -24.13 10.75 -12.19
C GLY A 520 -24.12 11.73 -11.01
N THR A 521 -23.00 11.88 -10.30
CA THR A 521 -22.95 12.71 -9.08
C THR A 521 -21.50 13.06 -8.72
N ARG A 522 -21.10 14.29 -8.98
CA ARG A 522 -20.15 14.94 -8.08
C ARG A 522 -20.95 15.24 -6.81
N PRO A 523 -20.56 14.79 -5.61
CA PRO A 523 -21.13 15.36 -4.39
C PRO A 523 -20.95 16.87 -4.51
N ALA A 524 -22.02 17.64 -4.34
CA ALA A 524 -21.95 19.09 -4.43
C ALA A 524 -21.06 19.63 -3.30
N ILE A 525 -19.75 19.71 -3.53
CA ILE A 525 -18.83 20.43 -2.65
C ILE A 525 -19.10 21.90 -2.95
N ARG A 526 -20.00 22.53 -2.17
CA ARG A 526 -20.21 23.98 -2.22
C ARG A 526 -18.92 24.66 -1.78
N ARG A 527 -18.15 25.15 -2.76
CA ARG A 527 -17.13 26.18 -2.54
C ARG A 527 -17.83 27.52 -2.35
N ASP A 528 -18.36 27.79 -1.17
CA ASP A 528 -18.75 29.16 -0.81
C ASP A 528 -17.49 29.93 -0.37
N VAL A 529 -16.67 30.30 -1.35
CA VAL A 529 -15.68 31.39 -1.20
C VAL A 529 -16.27 32.62 -1.87
N ARG A 530 -17.11 33.34 -1.14
CA ARG A 530 -17.22 34.80 -1.26
C ARG A 530 -17.26 35.39 0.13
N ALA A 531 -16.17 36.08 0.46
CA ALA A 531 -16.15 37.08 1.50
C ALA A 531 -17.27 38.09 1.22
N ASN A 532 -18.32 38.08 2.03
CA ASN A 532 -19.22 39.20 2.16
C ASN A 532 -19.36 39.50 3.65
N THR A 533 -18.64 40.55 4.05
CA THR A 533 -18.86 41.30 5.27
C THR A 533 -20.31 41.79 5.27
N VAL A 534 -21.18 41.17 6.06
CA VAL A 534 -22.48 41.74 6.40
C VAL A 534 -22.63 41.67 7.91
N GLN A 535 -22.78 42.86 8.49
CA GLN A 535 -23.01 43.10 9.91
C GLN A 535 -24.16 42.21 10.42
N ALA A 536 -23.87 41.45 11.47
CA ALA A 536 -24.89 40.72 12.21
C ALA A 536 -25.75 41.72 12.99
N GLN A 537 -26.99 41.92 12.54
CA GLN A 537 -28.07 42.32 13.43
C GLN A 537 -28.64 41.07 14.08
N ALA A 538 -28.66 41.09 15.42
CA ALA A 538 -29.13 40.03 16.28
C ALA A 538 -30.66 39.90 16.20
N ASP A 539 -31.15 38.70 15.89
CA ASP A 539 -32.57 38.35 16.07
C ASP A 539 -32.74 37.34 17.22
N GLN A 540 -33.80 37.53 18.00
CA GLN A 540 -33.99 36.99 19.34
C GLN A 540 -34.40 35.49 19.34
N GLY A 541 -33.41 34.60 19.29
CA GLY A 541 -33.21 33.56 20.31
C GLY A 541 -34.30 32.51 20.62
N GLN A 542 -35.06 31.98 19.64
CA GLN A 542 -35.90 30.80 19.90
C GLN A 542 -35.05 29.50 19.87
N LYS A 543 -35.07 28.74 20.97
CA LYS A 543 -34.25 27.52 21.14
C LYS A 543 -34.89 26.32 20.43
N LEU A 544 -34.32 25.91 19.29
CA LEU A 544 -34.73 24.74 18.52
C LEU A 544 -34.43 23.45 19.28
N GLN A 545 -35.40 22.52 19.30
CA GLN A 545 -35.33 21.27 20.03
C GLN A 545 -35.98 20.14 19.24
N CYS A 546 -35.41 18.94 19.37
CA CYS A 546 -36.04 17.69 18.92
C CYS A 546 -35.55 16.51 19.77
N GLN A 547 -36.23 15.38 19.68
CA GLN A 547 -35.88 14.14 20.37
C GLN A 547 -35.93 12.95 19.40
N PHE A 548 -34.87 12.15 19.40
CA PHE A 548 -34.83 10.87 18.70
C PHE A 548 -35.26 9.77 19.65
N ILE A 549 -36.37 9.08 19.35
CA ILE A 549 -36.81 7.91 20.10
C ILE A 549 -36.02 6.70 19.61
N ILE A 550 -35.31 6.02 20.52
CA ILE A 550 -34.36 4.95 20.17
C ILE A 550 -35.06 3.61 19.89
N GLY A 551 -36.21 3.35 20.50
CA GLY A 551 -36.98 2.11 20.24
C GLY A 551 -36.28 0.80 20.64
N ILE A 552 -35.09 0.84 21.25
CA ILE A 552 -34.35 -0.31 21.78
C ILE A 552 -34.27 -0.19 23.29
N GLU A 553 -34.75 -1.21 24.00
CA GLU A 553 -34.61 -1.29 25.46
C GLU A 553 -33.15 -1.54 25.87
N GLN A 554 -32.78 -1.08 27.07
CA GLN A 554 -31.43 -1.25 27.57
C GLN A 554 -31.16 -2.71 27.96
N ASP A 555 -30.58 -3.46 27.03
CA ASP A 555 -30.08 -4.81 27.25
C ASP A 555 -28.63 -4.80 27.78
N ARG A 556 -28.30 -5.74 28.68
CA ARG A 556 -26.95 -5.82 29.29
C ARG A 556 -25.89 -6.30 28.30
N ALA A 557 -26.24 -7.13 27.33
CA ALA A 557 -25.29 -7.69 26.36
C ALA A 557 -25.06 -6.76 25.16
N PHE A 558 -26.10 -6.11 24.64
CA PHE A 558 -25.97 -5.14 23.55
C PHE A 558 -25.52 -3.75 24.04
N ASN A 559 -26.03 -3.32 25.18
CA ASN A 559 -25.76 -2.04 25.84
C ASN A 559 -25.97 -0.83 24.90
N VAL A 560 -27.22 -0.58 24.52
CA VAL A 560 -27.59 0.49 23.56
C VAL A 560 -27.10 1.87 24.01
N LYS A 561 -27.16 2.18 25.31
CA LYS A 561 -26.58 3.41 25.87
C LYS A 561 -25.11 3.59 25.49
N GLN A 562 -24.29 2.54 25.65
CA GLN A 562 -22.86 2.62 25.32
C GLN A 562 -22.64 2.82 23.82
N ARG A 563 -23.49 2.21 22.97
CA ARG A 563 -23.44 2.38 21.50
C ARG A 563 -23.80 3.82 21.08
N LEU A 564 -24.81 4.41 21.71
CA LEU A 564 -25.23 5.79 21.45
C LEU A 564 -24.23 6.82 21.99
N LEU A 565 -23.72 6.63 23.20
CA LEU A 565 -22.80 7.58 23.82
C LEU A 565 -21.37 7.45 23.26
N GLY A 566 -20.95 6.24 22.91
CA GLY A 566 -19.54 5.91 22.65
C GLY A 566 -18.70 5.91 23.94
N THR A 567 -17.43 5.52 23.82
CA THR A 567 -16.50 5.51 24.96
C THR A 567 -16.41 6.89 25.61
N ARG A 568 -16.70 6.99 26.92
CA ARG A 568 -16.74 8.26 27.68
C ARG A 568 -17.63 9.36 27.07
N GLY A 569 -18.67 8.98 26.31
CA GLY A 569 -19.60 9.94 25.68
C GLY A 569 -19.08 10.58 24.40
N HIS A 570 -18.07 9.98 23.74
CA HIS A 570 -17.40 10.55 22.57
C HIS A 570 -18.35 10.94 21.43
N HIS A 571 -19.30 10.08 21.02
CA HIS A 571 -20.22 10.38 19.91
C HIS A 571 -21.02 11.66 20.18
N VAL A 572 -21.57 11.74 21.39
CA VAL A 572 -22.38 12.89 21.83
C VAL A 572 -21.53 14.16 21.97
N LYS A 573 -20.27 14.05 22.42
CA LYS A 573 -19.34 15.19 22.51
C LYS A 573 -18.92 15.71 21.14
N LEU A 574 -18.61 14.81 20.20
CA LEU A 574 -18.20 15.16 18.85
C LEU A 574 -19.33 15.89 18.11
N ILE A 575 -20.56 15.35 18.16
CA ILE A 575 -21.73 15.99 17.54
C ILE A 575 -22.01 17.34 18.22
N ALA A 576 -21.92 17.41 19.55
CA ALA A 576 -22.14 18.65 20.29
C ALA A 576 -21.11 19.74 19.93
N GLN A 577 -19.84 19.38 19.74
CA GLN A 577 -18.76 20.31 19.35
C GLN A 577 -18.89 20.75 17.89
N ARG A 578 -19.11 19.80 16.97
CA ARG A 578 -19.21 20.07 15.52
C ARG A 578 -20.42 20.93 15.18
N ALA A 579 -21.57 20.59 15.76
CA ALA A 579 -22.84 21.23 15.48
C ALA A 579 -23.21 22.29 16.53
N ASP A 580 -22.27 22.76 17.37
CA ASP A 580 -22.47 23.76 18.43
C ASP A 580 -23.83 23.64 19.14
N CYS A 581 -24.14 22.45 19.61
CA CYS A 581 -25.44 22.11 20.15
C CYS A 581 -25.34 21.27 21.43
N LYS A 582 -26.43 21.21 22.18
CA LYS A 582 -26.49 20.44 23.43
C LYS A 582 -27.27 19.16 23.22
N LEU A 583 -26.56 18.03 23.21
CA LEU A 583 -27.15 16.69 23.19
C LEU A 583 -27.26 16.10 24.59
N ARG A 584 -28.36 15.39 24.87
CA ARG A 584 -28.59 14.71 26.16
C ARG A 584 -29.35 13.41 25.96
N LEU A 585 -28.79 12.31 26.44
CA LEU A 585 -29.51 11.03 26.55
C LEU A 585 -30.46 11.09 27.76
N ARG A 586 -31.72 10.70 27.55
CA ARG A 586 -32.83 10.74 28.53
C ARG A 586 -33.71 9.50 28.37
N GLY A 587 -34.70 9.35 29.25
CA GLY A 587 -35.60 8.19 29.27
C GLY A 587 -35.08 7.04 30.11
N TRP A 588 -35.89 5.99 30.20
CA TRP A 588 -35.63 4.79 30.99
C TRP A 588 -34.38 4.05 30.47
N GLY A 589 -33.41 3.79 31.37
CA GLY A 589 -32.15 3.13 31.03
C GLY A 589 -31.01 4.09 30.63
N SER A 590 -31.27 5.40 30.61
CA SER A 590 -30.27 6.40 30.24
C SER A 590 -29.19 6.64 31.32
N GLY A 591 -29.48 6.37 32.60
CA GLY A 591 -28.64 6.81 33.72
C GLY A 591 -28.83 8.29 34.11
N PHE A 592 -29.65 9.05 33.38
CA PHE A 592 -29.81 10.49 33.63
C PHE A 592 -30.93 10.73 34.66
N LYS A 593 -30.56 11.20 35.86
CA LYS A 593 -31.51 11.53 36.93
C LYS A 593 -32.06 12.95 36.78
N GLU A 594 -33.38 13.09 36.74
CA GLU A 594 -34.08 14.36 36.59
C GLU A 594 -35.25 14.52 37.58
N GLY A 595 -35.81 15.74 37.65
CA GLY A 595 -36.92 16.10 38.54
C GLY A 595 -36.55 16.22 40.03
N PRO A 596 -37.51 16.64 40.87
CA PRO A 596 -37.27 16.87 42.31
C PRO A 596 -36.84 15.61 43.07
N ARG A 597 -37.31 14.44 42.61
CA ARG A 597 -37.02 13.13 43.23
C ARG A 597 -35.70 12.50 42.74
N ARG A 598 -34.94 13.15 41.84
CA ARG A 598 -33.68 12.66 41.23
C ARG A 598 -33.77 11.20 40.72
N ARG A 599 -34.79 10.90 39.92
CA ARG A 599 -34.98 9.57 39.30
C ARG A 599 -34.87 9.69 37.78
N GLU A 600 -34.62 8.56 37.10
CA GLU A 600 -34.72 8.53 35.64
C GLU A 600 -36.17 8.78 35.19
N SER A 601 -36.31 9.29 33.98
CA SER A 601 -37.63 9.42 33.35
C SER A 601 -38.21 8.05 33.02
N MET A 602 -39.53 7.92 33.12
CA MET A 602 -40.29 6.75 32.66
C MET A 602 -40.54 6.78 31.14
N ASP A 603 -40.13 7.84 30.44
CA ASP A 603 -40.29 7.95 28.99
C ASP A 603 -39.35 6.96 28.27
N PRO A 604 -39.66 6.60 27.00
CA PRO A 604 -38.76 5.79 26.17
C PRO A 604 -37.34 6.38 26.10
N LEU A 605 -36.33 5.51 25.98
CA LEU A 605 -34.94 5.95 25.80
C LEU A 605 -34.85 6.86 24.57
N MET A 606 -34.28 8.05 24.75
CA MET A 606 -34.26 9.09 23.71
C MET A 606 -32.98 9.94 23.76
N LEU A 607 -32.56 10.44 22.61
CA LEU A 607 -31.48 11.41 22.49
C LEU A 607 -32.05 12.78 22.13
N CYS A 608 -31.96 13.73 23.06
CA CYS A 608 -32.49 15.09 22.90
C CYS A 608 -31.43 16.03 22.34
N ILE A 609 -31.78 16.80 21.31
CA ILE A 609 -30.95 17.87 20.73
C ILE A 609 -31.55 19.22 21.10
N SER A 610 -30.70 20.20 21.41
CA SER A 610 -31.14 21.58 21.55
C SER A 610 -30.07 22.56 21.06
N SER A 611 -30.44 23.49 20.18
CA SER A 611 -29.55 24.52 19.62
C SER A 611 -30.26 25.87 19.53
N LYS A 612 -29.50 26.96 19.46
CA LYS A 612 -30.01 28.31 19.19
C LYS A 612 -29.86 28.70 17.71
N ASN A 613 -29.18 27.89 16.91
CA ASN A 613 -28.90 28.15 15.50
C ASN A 613 -29.54 27.05 14.65
N GLU A 614 -30.31 27.45 13.63
CA GLU A 614 -31.08 26.54 12.79
C GLU A 614 -30.21 25.65 11.90
N SER A 615 -29.19 26.21 11.26
CA SER A 615 -28.23 25.46 10.45
C SER A 615 -27.52 24.39 11.30
N LYS A 616 -27.12 24.78 12.51
CA LYS A 616 -26.48 23.89 13.48
C LYS A 616 -27.42 22.85 14.08
N HIS A 617 -28.69 23.20 14.30
CA HIS A 617 -29.72 22.24 14.67
C HIS A 617 -29.92 21.19 13.59
N ARG A 618 -29.96 21.59 12.31
CA ARG A 618 -30.11 20.69 11.15
C ARG A 618 -28.92 19.74 11.01
N GLU A 619 -27.70 20.28 11.10
CA GLU A 619 -26.46 19.47 11.10
C GLU A 619 -26.47 18.44 12.25
N ALA A 620 -26.88 18.84 13.45
CA ALA A 620 -26.97 17.92 14.58
C ALA A 620 -28.02 16.82 14.37
N VAL A 621 -29.17 17.14 13.76
CA VAL A 621 -30.23 16.17 13.43
C VAL A 621 -29.72 15.13 12.44
N GLU A 622 -29.03 15.53 11.37
CA GLU A 622 -28.46 14.62 10.38
C GLU A 622 -27.42 13.68 11.00
N LEU A 623 -26.50 14.23 11.81
CA LEU A 623 -25.46 13.43 12.49
C LEU A 623 -26.05 12.43 13.50
N VAL A 624 -27.07 12.84 14.25
CA VAL A 624 -27.75 11.95 15.20
C VAL A 624 -28.56 10.89 14.48
N GLN A 625 -29.21 11.23 13.36
CA GLN A 625 -29.94 10.27 12.55
C GLN A 625 -29.01 9.14 12.07
N GLY A 626 -27.87 9.47 11.48
CA GLY A 626 -26.89 8.46 11.05
C GLY A 626 -26.38 7.60 12.21
N LEU A 627 -26.10 8.22 13.37
CA LEU A 627 -25.71 7.48 14.58
C LEU A 627 -26.79 6.47 15.02
N VAL A 628 -28.06 6.86 15.00
CA VAL A 628 -29.18 5.98 15.40
C VAL A 628 -29.35 4.84 14.39
N GLU A 629 -29.23 5.11 13.09
CA GLU A 629 -29.29 4.09 12.03
C GLU A 629 -28.16 3.05 12.16
N ASP A 630 -26.94 3.50 12.46
CA ASP A 630 -25.81 2.61 12.73
C ASP A 630 -26.06 1.71 13.96
N VAL A 631 -26.62 2.27 15.03
CA VAL A 631 -27.00 1.50 16.22
C VAL A 631 -28.09 0.47 15.88
N TYR A 632 -29.05 0.80 15.01
CA TYR A 632 -30.08 -0.15 14.57
C TYR A 632 -29.48 -1.30 13.76
N GLN A 633 -28.53 -1.03 12.87
CA GLN A 633 -27.87 -2.07 12.10
C GLN A 633 -27.02 -3.00 12.97
N GLN A 634 -26.34 -2.44 13.97
CA GLN A 634 -25.64 -3.23 15.00
C GLN A 634 -26.61 -4.08 15.81
N TYR A 635 -27.79 -3.56 16.15
CA TYR A 635 -28.78 -4.30 16.93
C TYR A 635 -29.40 -5.45 16.14
N ARG A 636 -29.68 -5.26 14.84
CA ARG A 636 -30.11 -6.33 13.93
C ARG A 636 -29.08 -7.45 13.87
N SER A 637 -27.81 -7.09 13.64
CA SER A 637 -26.71 -8.05 13.61
C SER A 637 -26.56 -8.82 14.93
N PHE A 638 -26.77 -8.14 16.06
CA PHE A 638 -26.74 -8.74 17.39
C PHE A 638 -27.88 -9.73 17.63
N LYS A 639 -29.09 -9.45 17.13
CA LYS A 639 -30.25 -10.34 17.19
C LYS A 639 -30.09 -11.54 16.26
N ASP A 640 -29.62 -11.31 15.03
CA ASP A 640 -29.35 -12.36 14.04
C ASP A 640 -28.32 -13.38 14.56
N ALA A 641 -27.26 -12.90 15.21
CA ALA A 641 -26.23 -13.77 15.81
C ALA A 641 -26.77 -14.66 16.95
N ARG A 642 -27.93 -14.32 17.53
CA ARG A 642 -28.60 -15.08 18.59
C ARG A 642 -29.79 -15.89 18.07
N GLY A 643 -30.06 -15.85 16.76
CA GLY A 643 -31.24 -16.47 16.16
C GLY A 643 -32.55 -15.82 16.59
N GLU A 644 -32.52 -14.57 17.04
CA GLU A 644 -33.68 -13.80 17.48
C GLU A 644 -34.13 -12.85 16.36
N VAL A 645 -35.44 -12.64 16.19
CA VAL A 645 -35.96 -11.67 15.21
C VAL A 645 -35.85 -10.25 15.79
N ALA A 646 -35.17 -9.36 15.07
CA ALA A 646 -35.11 -7.95 15.44
C ALA A 646 -36.47 -7.25 15.19
N PRO A 647 -36.93 -6.37 16.10
CA PRO A 647 -38.13 -5.57 15.86
C PRO A 647 -37.91 -4.61 14.69
N GLU A 648 -39.01 -4.18 14.05
CA GLU A 648 -38.95 -3.16 13.00
C GLU A 648 -38.59 -1.80 13.61
N LEU A 649 -37.32 -1.43 13.48
CA LEU A 649 -36.79 -0.15 13.98
C LEU A 649 -36.70 0.87 12.85
N LYS A 650 -37.36 2.02 13.05
CA LYS A 650 -37.33 3.20 12.19
C LYS A 650 -36.97 4.42 13.04
N VAL A 651 -36.25 5.37 12.43
CA VAL A 651 -35.91 6.62 13.10
C VAL A 651 -37.20 7.41 13.34
N GLN A 652 -37.45 7.75 14.61
CA GLN A 652 -38.60 8.56 15.02
C GLN A 652 -38.09 9.85 15.66
N ILE A 653 -38.44 10.99 15.06
CA ILE A 653 -38.03 12.31 15.51
C ILE A 653 -39.25 13.09 15.96
N ASN A 654 -39.27 13.48 17.24
CA ASN A 654 -40.26 14.39 17.78
C ASN A 654 -39.69 15.81 17.78
N HIS A 655 -40.26 16.70 16.96
CA HIS A 655 -39.87 18.09 16.90
C HIS A 655 -40.53 18.91 18.02
N GLY A 656 -39.81 19.93 18.51
CA GLY A 656 -40.26 20.78 19.61
C GLY A 656 -39.72 20.36 20.98
N PRO A 657 -40.07 21.09 22.04
CA PRO A 657 -39.63 20.77 23.39
C PRO A 657 -40.30 19.50 23.92
N ARG A 658 -39.54 18.67 24.64
CA ARG A 658 -40.09 17.51 25.35
C ARG A 658 -41.17 17.95 26.35
N PRO A 659 -42.33 17.28 26.43
CA PRO A 659 -43.34 17.52 27.45
C PRO A 659 -42.74 17.48 28.87
N GLY A 660 -43.01 18.50 29.70
CA GLY A 660 -42.42 18.64 31.04
C GLY A 660 -41.00 19.22 31.08
N SER A 661 -40.42 19.61 29.95
CA SER A 661 -39.22 20.47 29.95
C SER A 661 -39.60 21.86 30.47
N ARG A 662 -38.83 22.41 31.43
CA ARG A 662 -39.07 23.76 31.96
C ARG A 662 -38.84 24.79 30.85
N THR A 663 -39.89 25.18 30.13
CA THR A 663 -39.95 26.46 29.42
C THR A 663 -40.21 27.54 30.47
N ARG A 664 -39.15 28.20 30.95
CA ARG A 664 -39.34 29.48 31.65
C ARG A 664 -39.71 30.53 30.60
N TRP A 665 -40.91 31.10 30.76
CA TRP A 665 -41.28 32.53 30.71
C TRP A 665 -42.68 32.68 30.09
N THR A 666 -43.71 32.62 30.94
CA THR A 666 -44.83 33.58 30.88
C THR A 666 -44.67 34.46 32.12
N THR A 667 -44.59 35.77 31.86
CA THR A 667 -44.32 36.93 32.73
C THR A 667 -42.97 36.96 33.44
#